data_AF-A0A9P6RQ40-F1
#
_entry.id   AF-A0A9P6RQ40-F1
#
_cell.length_a   1.000
_cell.length_b   1.000
_cell.length_c   1.000
_cell.angle_alpha   90.00
_cell.angle_beta   90.00
_cell.angle_gamma   90.00
#
_symmetry.space_group_name_H-M   'P 1'
#
loop_
_entity.id
_entity.type
_entity.pdbx_description
1 polymer ?
#
loop_
_entity_poly.entity_id
_entity_poly.type
_entity_poly.pdbx_seq_one_letter_code
_entity_poly.pdbx_strand_id
1 'polypeptide(L)'
;MSHLRLRITTLYASAFPLAAARAIDYAPRQKRHGGQAEVVKAKYGLNDVVIKMFPNSDDKDWRREVGFAKQARYRHIVQFYHAGQFRLVTEYVEGGSPSNAILVRSIEDWEIKTRIAKQVSLGLTYLYGQNILLCDIKSANILLTKNLDAKICDFGRACMIRQNGEDGTLPWMAPKRFLEPPQYSCKSDIYALWMVMWEMASGCIQLHQEHLQDSMIYCTVNGITEDIPSNTPEAYTACIQAFWNQKPGERPAAAEIFSDIHSISQGHDIDDLRVLGGELDKKLQFPTASRGNEAREYSKLGHLYYNGLVVRKNYEKSMEWFLKASDAGDSDAKVNIGWMYEDGNAIEQDYTKAMEWYLKASDAGNSDAMFNIGVMYEDGHGIEQDYTKAMEWYLKASDAGNSDAKFNIGAMYHNGYGVEQDYTKVMKWHLKASDAGHSDAKVNIGAMYREGQGVEQDYTKAVEWFLNASDAENSDAKFNIGWMYHNGYGVEQDYTKAMEWYVKASDAGDADAKNSIGWIYHNGQGVEQDYTKAMEWYLKACDAEQPTAMSNIGGMYRDGYGVEQDYTMAMEWYLKASDAGDSDANVNIGLMCQDGHGIEQDYTKAMEWYLKASDAGNSKAKFNIGVMYYHGYGVEQDYTKEMEWYLKASDAGNSDAKVNIGEMYRDGHGVEQDYTKAMEWYLKASDAGDSGAMLIIGEMYRDGQGVEQDYIKAMEWFLKACDVKQSTAMLNIGELYYNGYGVEMDYAKAIEWYHKAFDAGDSDAMLNIVEMYRDGQGVEQDYTKAMEWYLKASDAGHSDSMVKIGVMYQNGYGVEQDYAKAMEWFLKASDAKNSEAEFNIGVMYRNGCGVEQDYTKAMEWFLLASHVEQSAAMFNIGDMYRDGYGVEQDYTKAMRWYLKASDAGDTDAKTSIGYMYRNGYGVEQDYTKAMEWFLKASDAGNSDAKVSIGEMYRDSHGVEQDYTKAMEWYLKASDAGDLVAMLIIGEMYRDGQGVEQDYTMAMEWFLKACDAKQSTAMLNIGELYYNGYGVEQDYTKAIEWYHKAIDAGDSDAKVHIGVMYHNGYGVEHDYIKAMEWYLKACAAGQSTAIFNIGVMYRDGQGVEQDYTKAMEWHLKASDAGDTDAKTSIGLMYRNGCGVEQDYTKAMEWFLKASDAGNSNAMLNIGVMYCDGQGVEQDYTKAMEWYLKATGAGDSQAEFDIGEMYHEGQGVEQE
;
A
#
# COMPACT_ATOMS: atom_id res chain seq x y z
N MET A 1 45.55 -53.04 -4.87
CA MET A 1 46.04 -52.13 -5.94
C MET A 1 47.44 -52.54 -6.40
N SER A 2 47.54 -53.68 -7.07
CA SER A 2 48.80 -54.33 -7.47
C SER A 2 48.98 -54.43 -8.98
N HIS A 3 48.29 -53.58 -9.76
CA HIS A 3 48.31 -53.61 -11.24
C HIS A 3 48.68 -52.28 -11.93
N LEU A 4 49.25 -51.30 -11.22
CA LEU A 4 49.69 -50.03 -11.83
C LEU A 4 51.15 -49.64 -11.49
N ARG A 5 52.05 -50.63 -11.32
CA ARG A 5 53.46 -50.41 -10.98
C ARG A 5 54.48 -50.71 -12.09
N LEU A 6 54.04 -51.01 -13.33
CA LEU A 6 54.96 -51.44 -14.40
C LEU A 6 54.74 -50.78 -15.77
N ARG A 7 54.18 -49.55 -15.82
CA ARG A 7 53.91 -48.84 -17.09
C ARG A 7 54.39 -47.39 -17.16
N ILE A 8 55.38 -47.00 -16.34
CA ILE A 8 56.02 -45.68 -16.42
C ILE A 8 57.55 -45.81 -16.42
N THR A 9 58.09 -46.71 -17.25
CA THR A 9 59.56 -46.82 -17.42
C THR A 9 60.00 -46.89 -18.88
N THR A 10 59.08 -46.73 -19.84
CA THR A 10 59.40 -46.89 -21.28
C THR A 10 58.82 -45.80 -22.20
N LEU A 11 58.42 -44.64 -21.66
CA LEU A 11 57.80 -43.55 -22.45
C LEU A 11 58.42 -42.15 -22.23
N TYR A 12 59.68 -42.07 -21.78
CA TYR A 12 60.42 -40.80 -21.71
C TYR A 12 61.84 -40.93 -22.30
N ALA A 13 61.92 -41.38 -23.54
CA ALA A 13 63.17 -41.43 -24.29
C ALA A 13 62.95 -41.04 -25.76
N SER A 14 62.56 -39.79 -26.02
CA SER A 14 62.71 -39.17 -27.35
C SER A 14 62.47 -37.65 -27.32
N ALA A 15 63.44 -36.88 -26.79
CA ALA A 15 63.80 -35.52 -27.23
C ALA A 15 64.99 -34.95 -26.39
N PHE A 16 66.22 -35.18 -26.85
CA PHE A 16 67.49 -34.44 -26.55
C PHE A 16 68.05 -34.45 -25.08
N PRO A 17 69.37 -34.18 -24.87
CA PRO A 17 70.29 -35.13 -24.23
C PRO A 17 70.70 -34.69 -22.81
N LEU A 18 70.37 -35.51 -21.82
CA LEU A 18 70.91 -35.39 -20.46
C LEU A 18 71.76 -36.64 -20.16
N ALA A 19 72.99 -36.65 -20.67
CA ALA A 19 73.97 -37.68 -20.32
C ALA A 19 74.56 -37.51 -18.90
N ALA A 20 74.04 -36.58 -18.07
CA ALA A 20 74.66 -36.22 -16.80
C ALA A 20 73.78 -36.43 -15.56
N ALA A 21 72.53 -36.89 -15.70
CA ALA A 21 71.65 -37.11 -14.56
C ALA A 21 71.20 -38.56 -14.40
N ARG A 22 71.65 -39.20 -13.33
CA ARG A 22 71.16 -40.52 -12.86
C ARG A 22 70.29 -40.27 -11.62
N ALA A 23 69.04 -40.74 -11.64
CA ALA A 23 68.22 -40.82 -10.43
C ALA A 23 68.83 -41.89 -9.51
N ILE A 24 69.02 -41.57 -8.23
CA ILE A 24 69.78 -42.44 -7.29
C ILE A 24 68.87 -43.02 -6.19
N ASP A 25 67.79 -42.34 -5.80
CA ASP A 25 66.89 -42.87 -4.77
C ASP A 25 65.48 -42.25 -4.83
N TYR A 26 64.44 -43.08 -4.60
CA TYR A 26 63.08 -42.60 -4.34
C TYR A 26 62.97 -42.29 -2.85
N ALA A 27 63.11 -41.01 -2.47
CA ALA A 27 62.94 -40.61 -1.09
C ALA A 27 61.48 -40.80 -0.62
N PRO A 28 61.22 -41.10 0.67
CA PRO A 28 59.87 -41.28 1.19
C PRO A 28 59.03 -40.01 0.98
N ARG A 29 57.74 -40.20 0.64
CA ARG A 29 56.74 -39.13 0.45
C ARG A 29 56.82 -38.08 1.56
N GLN A 30 57.37 -36.89 1.28
CA GLN A 30 56.84 -35.67 1.90
C GLN A 30 55.59 -35.30 1.11
N LYS A 31 54.42 -35.76 1.58
CA LYS A 31 53.14 -35.24 1.08
C LYS A 31 53.11 -33.75 1.42
N ARG A 32 53.32 -32.89 0.42
CA ARG A 32 52.98 -31.47 0.52
C ARG A 32 51.46 -31.37 0.41
N HIS A 33 50.79 -30.81 1.42
CA HIS A 33 49.44 -30.32 1.21
C HIS A 33 49.55 -29.11 0.27
N GLY A 34 48.97 -29.24 -0.92
CA GLY A 34 48.78 -28.13 -1.86
C GLY A 34 49.65 -28.05 -3.12
N GLY A 35 50.32 -29.13 -3.58
CA GLY A 35 51.03 -29.10 -4.87
C GLY A 35 51.06 -30.45 -5.58
N GLN A 36 50.64 -30.48 -6.85
CA GLN A 36 50.51 -31.71 -7.67
C GLN A 36 51.84 -32.23 -8.27
N ALA A 37 53.00 -31.73 -7.82
CA ALA A 37 54.31 -32.05 -8.41
C ALA A 37 55.08 -33.14 -7.64
N GLU A 38 55.63 -34.12 -8.36
CA GLU A 38 56.47 -35.19 -7.78
C GLU A 38 57.94 -34.74 -7.66
N VAL A 39 58.59 -35.04 -6.52
CA VAL A 39 59.98 -34.60 -6.23
C VAL A 39 60.91 -35.80 -6.07
N VAL A 40 62.05 -35.80 -6.77
CA VAL A 40 63.04 -36.90 -6.75
C VAL A 40 64.46 -36.37 -6.56
N LYS A 41 65.30 -37.07 -5.78
CA LYS A 41 66.73 -36.77 -5.65
C LYS A 41 67.51 -37.43 -6.80
N ALA A 42 68.37 -36.65 -7.47
CA ALA A 42 69.20 -37.12 -8.57
C ALA A 42 70.61 -36.51 -8.50
N LYS A 43 71.52 -37.00 -9.35
CA LYS A 43 72.79 -36.30 -9.64
C LYS A 43 72.63 -35.43 -10.88
N TYR A 44 73.30 -34.29 -10.94
CA TYR A 44 73.50 -33.50 -12.17
C TYR A 44 74.97 -33.08 -12.21
N GLY A 45 75.77 -33.80 -13.01
CA GLY A 45 77.24 -33.72 -12.89
C GLY A 45 77.73 -34.32 -11.58
N LEU A 46 78.55 -33.58 -10.81
CA LEU A 46 79.02 -33.98 -9.47
C LEU A 46 78.05 -33.60 -8.34
N ASN A 47 77.07 -32.73 -8.63
CA ASN A 47 76.19 -32.15 -7.61
C ASN A 47 74.98 -33.04 -7.34
N ASP A 48 74.59 -33.12 -6.07
CA ASP A 48 73.27 -33.61 -5.69
C ASP A 48 72.21 -32.56 -6.02
N VAL A 49 71.16 -32.97 -6.72
CA VAL A 49 70.07 -32.10 -7.16
C VAL A 49 68.71 -32.70 -6.82
N VAL A 50 67.71 -31.82 -6.80
CA VAL A 50 66.30 -32.14 -6.71
C VAL A 50 65.67 -31.93 -8.08
N ILE A 51 64.89 -32.90 -8.54
CA ILE A 51 64.06 -32.79 -9.74
C ILE A 51 62.60 -32.73 -9.31
N LYS A 52 61.94 -31.59 -9.54
CA LYS A 52 60.49 -31.40 -9.37
C LYS A 52 59.80 -31.60 -10.72
N MET A 53 58.87 -32.55 -10.79
CA MET A 53 58.14 -32.97 -12.00
C MET A 53 56.68 -32.52 -11.91
N PHE A 54 56.19 -31.80 -12.92
CA PHE A 54 54.86 -31.21 -12.96
C PHE A 54 53.93 -32.05 -13.86
N PRO A 55 52.64 -32.18 -13.51
CA PRO A 55 51.76 -33.20 -14.10
C PRO A 55 51.18 -32.89 -15.50
N ASN A 56 51.30 -31.69 -16.08
CA ASN A 56 50.60 -31.34 -17.33
C ASN A 56 51.28 -30.32 -18.25
N SER A 57 50.89 -30.29 -19.55
CA SER A 57 51.60 -29.53 -20.59
C SER A 57 51.38 -28.01 -20.64
N ASP A 58 50.39 -27.50 -19.90
CA ASP A 58 50.04 -26.07 -19.83
C ASP A 58 50.03 -25.54 -18.39
N ASP A 59 50.80 -26.18 -17.51
CA ASP A 59 50.84 -25.83 -16.09
C ASP A 59 51.41 -24.41 -15.86
N LYS A 60 50.50 -23.48 -15.50
CA LYS A 60 50.78 -22.07 -15.16
C LYS A 60 51.80 -21.98 -14.01
N ASP A 61 51.74 -22.92 -13.06
CA ASP A 61 52.61 -22.95 -11.88
C ASP A 61 54.03 -23.35 -12.28
N TRP A 62 54.20 -24.28 -13.23
CA TRP A 62 55.53 -24.64 -13.77
C TRP A 62 56.21 -23.46 -14.46
N ARG A 63 55.50 -22.75 -15.34
CA ARG A 63 56.06 -21.60 -16.08
C ARG A 63 56.49 -20.49 -15.12
N ARG A 64 55.66 -20.23 -14.11
CA ARG A 64 55.89 -19.25 -13.05
C ARG A 64 57.11 -19.64 -12.20
N GLU A 65 57.13 -20.85 -11.66
CA GLU A 65 58.21 -21.32 -10.78
C GLU A 65 59.56 -21.33 -11.50
N VAL A 66 59.60 -21.81 -12.75
CA VAL A 66 60.81 -21.77 -13.58
C VAL A 66 61.21 -20.32 -13.91
N GLY A 67 60.25 -19.45 -14.19
CA GLY A 67 60.47 -18.05 -14.53
C GLY A 67 61.21 -17.30 -13.41
N PHE A 68 60.70 -17.40 -12.18
CA PHE A 68 61.29 -16.73 -11.02
C PHE A 68 62.55 -17.44 -10.49
N ALA A 69 62.58 -18.77 -10.46
CA ALA A 69 63.77 -19.51 -10.01
C ALA A 69 65.00 -19.25 -10.91
N LYS A 70 64.81 -18.99 -12.21
CA LYS A 70 65.90 -18.60 -13.12
C LYS A 70 66.50 -17.23 -12.77
N GLN A 71 65.68 -16.31 -12.28
CA GLN A 71 66.04 -14.93 -11.96
C GLN A 71 66.66 -14.82 -10.56
N ALA A 72 66.26 -15.68 -9.64
CA ALA A 72 66.68 -15.64 -8.24
C ALA A 72 68.02 -16.36 -8.00
N ARG A 73 69.14 -15.61 -8.07
CA ARG A 73 70.50 -16.15 -7.80
C ARG A 73 71.13 -15.50 -6.58
N TYR A 74 70.92 -16.12 -5.41
CA TYR A 74 71.47 -15.65 -4.15
C TYR A 74 71.75 -16.80 -3.20
N ARG A 75 72.74 -16.67 -2.30
CA ARG A 75 73.22 -17.78 -1.44
C ARG A 75 72.17 -18.33 -0.47
N HIS A 76 71.17 -17.52 -0.11
CA HIS A 76 70.02 -17.92 0.73
C HIS A 76 68.79 -18.30 -0.09
N ILE A 77 68.96 -18.60 -1.38
CA ILE A 77 67.95 -19.11 -2.28
C ILE A 77 68.49 -20.41 -2.88
N VAL A 78 67.63 -21.42 -3.03
CA VAL A 78 68.03 -22.69 -3.64
C VAL A 78 68.53 -22.45 -5.07
N GLN A 79 69.73 -22.94 -5.37
CA GLN A 79 70.36 -22.71 -6.67
C GLN A 79 69.58 -23.42 -7.79
N PHE A 80 69.16 -22.66 -8.80
CA PHE A 80 68.63 -23.18 -10.06
C PHE A 80 69.77 -23.72 -10.94
N TYR A 81 69.61 -24.96 -11.45
CA TYR A 81 70.56 -25.57 -12.39
C TYR A 81 70.01 -25.63 -13.82
N HIS A 82 68.79 -26.13 -13.98
CA HIS A 82 68.21 -26.38 -15.30
C HIS A 82 66.68 -26.51 -15.22
N ALA A 83 65.99 -26.21 -16.32
CA ALA A 83 64.58 -26.54 -16.49
C ALA A 83 64.38 -27.19 -17.86
N GLY A 84 63.73 -28.34 -17.87
CA GLY A 84 63.26 -29.04 -19.07
C GLY A 84 61.74 -29.05 -19.13
N GLN A 85 61.17 -29.61 -20.18
CA GLN A 85 59.71 -29.71 -20.36
C GLN A 85 59.04 -30.33 -19.10
N PHE A 86 58.32 -29.50 -18.34
CA PHE A 86 57.63 -29.83 -17.06
C PHE A 86 58.53 -30.37 -15.95
N ARG A 87 59.82 -30.00 -15.97
CA ARG A 87 60.80 -30.39 -14.95
C ARG A 87 61.64 -29.20 -14.50
N LEU A 88 61.83 -29.08 -13.19
CA LEU A 88 62.70 -28.08 -12.57
C LEU A 88 63.82 -28.80 -11.80
N VAL A 89 65.07 -28.46 -12.10
CA VAL A 89 66.27 -29.02 -11.47
C VAL A 89 66.92 -27.96 -10.59
N THR A 90 66.93 -28.21 -9.29
CA THR A 90 67.44 -27.30 -8.25
C THR A 90 68.43 -28.01 -7.32
N GLU A 91 69.15 -27.25 -6.51
CA GLU A 91 70.08 -27.78 -5.50
C GLU A 91 69.39 -28.71 -4.49
N TYR A 92 70.04 -29.83 -4.19
CA TYR A 92 69.64 -30.67 -3.06
C TYR A 92 70.22 -30.13 -1.76
N VAL A 93 69.33 -29.78 -0.83
CA VAL A 93 69.67 -29.27 0.50
C VAL A 93 69.47 -30.39 1.52
N GLU A 94 70.56 -30.85 2.14
CA GLU A 94 70.58 -32.13 2.87
C GLU A 94 69.92 -32.13 4.26
N GLY A 95 69.83 -30.97 4.93
CA GLY A 95 69.37 -30.86 6.32
C GLY A 95 67.84 -30.82 6.48
N GLY A 96 67.08 -30.88 5.39
CA GLY A 96 65.61 -30.90 5.43
C GLY A 96 64.98 -29.54 5.73
N SER A 97 63.70 -29.53 6.11
CA SER A 97 62.93 -28.31 6.36
C SER A 97 62.55 -28.18 7.85
N PRO A 98 62.47 -26.95 8.40
CA PRO A 98 61.90 -26.68 9.72
C PRO A 98 60.42 -27.09 9.87
N SER A 99 59.75 -27.61 8.86
CA SER A 99 58.42 -28.24 9.04
C SER A 99 58.48 -29.63 9.69
N ASN A 100 59.68 -30.20 9.88
CA ASN A 100 59.85 -31.47 10.58
C ASN A 100 59.90 -31.26 12.10
N ALA A 101 58.89 -31.74 12.82
CA ALA A 101 58.75 -31.59 14.28
C ALA A 101 59.95 -32.12 15.07
N ILE A 102 60.64 -33.15 14.56
CA ILE A 102 61.85 -33.69 15.19
C ILE A 102 63.02 -32.73 14.98
N LEU A 103 63.12 -32.10 13.80
CA LEU A 103 64.20 -31.15 13.49
C LEU A 103 64.04 -29.84 14.27
N VAL A 104 62.84 -29.25 14.33
CA VAL A 104 62.61 -28.01 15.09
C VAL A 104 62.84 -28.21 16.58
N ARG A 105 62.36 -29.31 17.15
CA ARG A 105 62.61 -29.64 18.56
C ARG A 105 64.08 -29.91 18.87
N SER A 106 64.88 -30.27 17.86
CA SER A 106 66.33 -30.48 18.01
C SER A 106 67.18 -29.21 17.88
N ILE A 107 66.61 -28.10 17.38
CA ILE A 107 67.28 -26.80 17.32
C ILE A 107 66.95 -26.05 18.62
N GLU A 108 67.64 -26.38 19.71
CA GLU A 108 67.46 -25.70 21.01
C GLU A 108 68.20 -24.35 21.08
N ASP A 109 69.24 -24.18 20.26
CA ASP A 109 70.12 -23.01 20.27
C ASP A 109 69.46 -21.78 19.61
N TRP A 110 69.25 -20.74 20.40
CA TRP A 110 68.69 -19.46 19.96
C TRP A 110 69.57 -18.71 18.97
N GLU A 111 70.88 -18.89 18.99
CA GLU A 111 71.79 -18.30 18.00
C GLU A 111 71.51 -18.88 16.61
N ILE A 112 71.22 -20.18 16.54
CA ILE A 112 70.87 -20.87 15.30
C ILE A 112 69.48 -20.43 14.80
N LYS A 113 68.48 -20.34 15.68
CA LYS A 113 67.13 -19.84 15.31
C LYS A 113 67.17 -18.40 14.79
N THR A 114 67.99 -17.57 15.42
CA THR A 114 68.21 -16.16 15.03
C THR A 114 68.93 -16.08 13.69
N ARG A 115 69.95 -16.93 13.47
CA ARG A 115 70.66 -17.03 12.18
C ARG A 115 69.74 -17.47 11.04
N ILE A 116 68.86 -18.44 11.26
CA ILE A 116 67.87 -18.90 10.27
C ILE A 116 66.94 -17.75 9.88
N ALA A 117 66.34 -17.06 10.85
CA ALA A 117 65.45 -15.92 10.58
C ALA A 117 66.17 -14.83 9.76
N LYS A 118 67.39 -14.47 10.16
CA LYS A 118 68.25 -13.51 9.45
C LYS A 118 68.48 -13.91 7.99
N GLN A 119 68.83 -15.16 7.73
CA GLN A 119 69.15 -15.65 6.39
C GLN A 119 67.90 -15.67 5.48
N VAL A 120 66.72 -15.99 6.02
CA VAL A 120 65.45 -15.90 5.27
C VAL A 120 65.11 -14.44 4.94
N SER A 121 65.26 -13.51 5.89
CA SER A 121 65.04 -12.07 5.63
C SER A 121 65.98 -11.50 4.54
N LEU A 122 67.24 -11.96 4.51
CA LEU A 122 68.18 -11.60 3.45
C LEU A 122 67.75 -12.13 2.07
N GLY A 123 67.21 -13.35 2.03
CA GLY A 123 66.62 -13.92 0.81
C GLY A 123 65.42 -13.12 0.30
N LEU A 124 64.50 -12.74 1.19
CA LEU A 124 63.33 -11.91 0.86
C LEU A 124 63.72 -10.53 0.32
N THR A 125 64.66 -9.85 1.01
CA THR A 125 65.14 -8.53 0.59
C THR A 125 65.72 -8.55 -0.82
N TYR A 126 66.51 -9.59 -1.15
CA TYR A 126 67.05 -9.77 -2.49
C TYR A 126 65.94 -9.95 -3.53
N LEU A 127 64.92 -10.76 -3.23
CA LEU A 127 63.80 -11.03 -4.15
C LEU A 127 62.97 -9.79 -4.41
N TYR A 128 62.67 -8.97 -3.39
CA TYR A 128 61.96 -7.71 -3.57
C TYR A 128 62.74 -6.75 -4.46
N GLY A 129 64.07 -6.70 -4.32
CA GLY A 129 64.95 -5.93 -5.21
C GLY A 129 64.96 -6.42 -6.66
N GLN A 130 64.54 -7.67 -6.92
CA GLN A 130 64.32 -8.20 -8.27
C GLN A 130 62.85 -8.06 -8.73
N ASN A 131 62.03 -7.30 -7.99
CA ASN A 131 60.60 -7.14 -8.20
C ASN A 131 59.78 -8.43 -8.03
N ILE A 132 60.27 -9.40 -7.25
CA ILE A 132 59.64 -10.70 -7.02
C ILE A 132 59.01 -10.74 -5.62
N LEU A 133 57.72 -11.03 -5.57
CA LEU A 133 56.95 -11.33 -4.35
C LEU A 133 56.72 -12.84 -4.26
N LEU A 134 56.97 -13.47 -3.11
CA LEU A 134 56.98 -14.95 -3.01
C LEU A 134 55.60 -15.56 -2.77
N CYS A 135 54.78 -14.90 -1.95
CA CYS A 135 53.40 -15.28 -1.65
C CYS A 135 53.18 -16.61 -0.91
N ASP A 136 54.22 -17.41 -0.64
CA ASP A 136 54.10 -18.73 0.00
C ASP A 136 55.26 -19.03 0.96
N ILE A 137 55.64 -18.06 1.80
CA ILE A 137 56.60 -18.30 2.88
C ILE A 137 55.95 -19.19 3.96
N LYS A 138 56.58 -20.33 4.22
CA LYS A 138 56.23 -21.28 5.29
C LYS A 138 57.43 -22.13 5.64
N SER A 139 57.44 -22.73 6.82
CA SER A 139 58.54 -23.59 7.28
C SER A 139 58.85 -24.73 6.29
N ALA A 140 57.84 -25.27 5.60
CA ALA A 140 57.98 -26.29 4.55
C ALA A 140 58.76 -25.83 3.29
N ASN A 141 58.78 -24.53 3.01
CA ASN A 141 59.46 -23.92 1.85
C ASN A 141 60.83 -23.31 2.22
N ILE A 142 61.28 -23.50 3.46
CA ILE A 142 62.62 -23.13 3.92
C ILE A 142 63.40 -24.43 4.13
N LEU A 143 64.58 -24.53 3.50
CA LEU A 143 65.47 -25.70 3.60
C LEU A 143 66.74 -25.34 4.36
N LEU A 144 67.22 -26.25 5.21
CA LEU A 144 68.42 -26.09 6.03
C LEU A 144 69.57 -26.93 5.49
N THR A 145 70.76 -26.35 5.37
CA THR A 145 71.99 -27.11 5.05
C THR A 145 72.42 -28.00 6.22
N LYS A 146 73.47 -28.81 6.06
CA LYS A 146 74.10 -29.55 7.18
C LYS A 146 74.57 -28.64 8.32
N ASN A 147 74.90 -27.38 8.01
CA ASN A 147 75.32 -26.37 8.98
C ASN A 147 74.15 -25.54 9.52
N LEU A 148 72.91 -25.94 9.18
CA LEU A 148 71.67 -25.24 9.53
C LEU A 148 71.59 -23.82 8.95
N ASP A 149 72.17 -23.61 7.76
CA ASP A 149 71.95 -22.37 7.00
C ASP A 149 70.66 -22.48 6.18
N ALA A 150 69.83 -21.44 6.22
CA ALA A 150 68.54 -21.37 5.57
C ALA A 150 68.63 -20.96 4.11
N LYS A 151 67.85 -21.66 3.28
CA LYS A 151 67.60 -21.34 1.87
C LYS A 151 66.10 -21.35 1.56
N ILE A 152 65.61 -20.31 0.90
CA ILE A 152 64.24 -20.23 0.40
C ILE A 152 64.10 -21.07 -0.87
N CYS A 153 63.01 -21.83 -0.96
CA CYS A 153 62.65 -22.62 -2.12
C CYS A 153 61.15 -22.44 -2.46
N ASP A 154 60.74 -23.00 -3.60
CA ASP A 154 59.36 -22.98 -4.12
C ASP A 154 58.85 -21.59 -4.52
N PHE A 155 58.86 -21.33 -5.83
CA PHE A 155 58.37 -20.08 -6.45
C PHE A 155 57.01 -20.28 -7.14
N GLY A 156 56.29 -21.37 -6.85
CA GLY A 156 55.05 -21.75 -7.53
C GLY A 156 53.89 -20.75 -7.38
N ARG A 157 53.92 -19.88 -6.36
CA ARG A 157 52.93 -18.81 -6.14
C ARG A 157 53.51 -17.39 -6.28
N ALA A 158 54.78 -17.28 -6.66
CA ALA A 158 55.46 -16.00 -6.76
C ALA A 158 54.84 -15.11 -7.87
N CYS A 159 54.83 -13.80 -7.67
CA CYS A 159 54.36 -12.83 -8.65
C CYS A 159 55.24 -11.58 -8.68
N MET A 160 54.98 -10.67 -9.62
CA MET A 160 55.64 -9.35 -9.62
C MET A 160 55.00 -8.46 -8.55
N ILE A 161 55.78 -7.59 -7.90
CA ILE A 161 55.24 -6.58 -6.99
C ILE A 161 54.28 -5.68 -7.81
N ARG A 162 53.05 -5.48 -7.31
CA ARG A 162 51.88 -4.81 -7.96
C ARG A 162 51.00 -5.68 -8.87
N GLN A 163 51.25 -6.97 -9.00
CA GLN A 163 50.27 -7.92 -9.56
C GLN A 163 49.52 -8.63 -8.44
N ASN A 164 48.22 -8.93 -8.63
CA ASN A 164 47.45 -9.73 -7.67
C ASN A 164 48.07 -11.13 -7.54
N GLY A 165 48.75 -11.38 -6.41
CA GLY A 165 49.28 -12.70 -6.06
C GLY A 165 48.18 -13.70 -5.69
N GLU A 166 48.39 -14.97 -6.01
CA GLU A 166 47.51 -16.07 -5.54
C GLU A 166 47.51 -16.16 -4.01
N ASP A 167 46.45 -16.74 -3.43
CA ASP A 167 46.37 -16.90 -1.98
C ASP A 167 47.58 -17.65 -1.43
N GLY A 168 48.07 -17.28 -0.25
CA GLY A 168 49.15 -18.03 0.40
C GLY A 168 48.67 -19.36 0.96
N THR A 169 49.51 -20.04 1.73
CA THR A 169 49.08 -21.23 2.49
C THR A 169 48.62 -20.82 3.88
N LEU A 170 47.42 -21.22 4.28
CA LEU A 170 46.93 -21.07 5.66
C LEU A 170 47.82 -21.88 6.63
N PRO A 171 48.23 -21.35 7.79
CA PRO A 171 47.93 -20.04 8.40
C PRO A 171 48.98 -18.93 8.15
N TRP A 172 49.96 -19.10 7.28
CA TRP A 172 51.01 -18.10 7.01
C TRP A 172 50.51 -16.88 6.22
N MET A 173 49.21 -16.82 5.92
CA MET A 173 48.56 -15.71 5.24
C MET A 173 48.23 -14.57 6.21
N ALA A 174 48.53 -13.33 5.82
CA ALA A 174 48.25 -12.17 6.64
C ALA A 174 46.72 -11.96 6.90
N PRO A 175 46.28 -11.70 8.15
CA PRO A 175 44.87 -11.60 8.55
C PRO A 175 44.04 -10.63 7.72
N LYS A 176 44.64 -9.50 7.34
CA LYS A 176 43.93 -8.44 6.61
C LYS A 176 43.41 -8.91 5.24
N ARG A 177 43.95 -10.01 4.69
CA ARG A 177 43.47 -10.65 3.45
C ARG A 177 42.09 -11.33 3.60
N PHE A 178 41.63 -11.63 4.82
CA PHE A 178 40.30 -12.19 5.07
C PHE A 178 39.21 -11.12 5.28
N LEU A 179 39.59 -9.85 5.48
CA LEU A 179 38.70 -8.77 5.91
C LEU A 179 38.54 -7.64 4.87
N GLU A 180 39.57 -7.37 4.06
CA GLU A 180 39.59 -6.32 3.03
C GLU A 180 40.46 -6.79 1.83
N PRO A 181 40.11 -6.55 0.55
CA PRO A 181 41.13 -6.44 -0.50
C PRO A 181 41.76 -5.03 -0.45
N PRO A 182 43.08 -4.85 -0.69
CA PRO A 182 43.75 -5.48 -1.82
C PRO A 182 45.17 -6.02 -1.57
N GLN A 183 45.59 -6.89 -2.49
CA GLN A 183 46.97 -7.23 -2.88
C GLN A 183 47.90 -7.84 -1.81
N TYR A 184 48.41 -9.03 -2.15
CA TYR A 184 49.63 -9.55 -1.55
C TYR A 184 50.73 -8.49 -1.73
N SER A 185 51.35 -8.04 -0.64
CA SER A 185 52.46 -7.09 -0.69
C SER A 185 53.69 -7.71 -0.02
N CYS A 186 54.84 -7.06 -0.17
CA CYS A 186 56.05 -7.46 0.55
C CYS A 186 55.83 -7.53 2.08
N LYS A 187 54.87 -6.78 2.64
CA LYS A 187 54.49 -6.81 4.07
C LYS A 187 53.70 -8.07 4.45
N SER A 188 53.09 -8.75 3.47
CA SER A 188 52.41 -10.03 3.67
C SER A 188 53.43 -11.18 3.83
N ASP A 189 54.51 -11.17 3.05
CA ASP A 189 55.63 -12.12 3.22
C ASP A 189 56.38 -11.91 4.56
N ILE A 190 56.39 -10.68 5.11
CA ILE A 190 56.93 -10.40 6.47
C ILE A 190 56.05 -11.04 7.55
N TYR A 191 54.73 -10.99 7.41
CA TYR A 191 53.83 -11.71 8.30
C TYR A 191 53.98 -13.23 8.18
N ALA A 192 54.18 -13.75 6.98
CA ALA A 192 54.44 -15.17 6.80
C ALA A 192 55.76 -15.60 7.49
N LEU A 193 56.79 -14.75 7.44
CA LEU A 193 58.05 -14.97 8.18
C LEU A 193 57.84 -14.95 9.70
N TRP A 194 56.97 -14.08 10.22
CA TRP A 194 56.58 -14.07 11.63
C TRP A 194 56.12 -15.45 12.10
N MET A 195 55.21 -16.06 11.34
CA MET A 195 54.64 -17.36 11.72
C MET A 195 55.72 -18.45 11.74
N VAL A 196 56.67 -18.43 10.80
CA VAL A 196 57.82 -19.34 10.81
C VAL A 196 58.72 -19.14 12.03
N MET A 197 58.95 -17.89 12.45
CA MET A 197 59.73 -17.58 13.66
C MET A 197 59.02 -18.05 14.94
N TRP A 198 57.70 -17.90 14.98
CA TRP A 198 56.88 -18.39 16.09
C TRP A 198 56.91 -19.92 16.17
N GLU A 199 56.79 -20.66 15.05
CA GLU A 199 56.92 -22.13 15.02
C GLU A 199 58.27 -22.60 15.59
N MET A 200 59.35 -21.88 15.28
CA MET A 200 60.69 -22.18 15.81
C MET A 200 60.82 -21.84 17.30
N ALA A 201 60.15 -20.81 17.79
CA ALA A 201 60.15 -20.43 19.20
C ALA A 201 59.34 -21.42 20.04
N SER A 202 58.10 -21.73 19.62
CA SER A 202 57.16 -22.60 20.33
C SER A 202 57.48 -24.09 20.21
N GLY A 203 58.19 -24.50 19.16
CA GLY A 203 58.37 -25.92 18.83
C GLY A 203 57.05 -26.61 18.44
N CYS A 204 55.99 -25.83 18.20
CA CYS A 204 54.68 -26.28 17.76
C CYS A 204 54.59 -26.22 16.23
N ILE A 205 54.41 -27.37 15.59
CA ILE A 205 54.20 -27.49 14.12
C ILE A 205 52.82 -28.10 13.82
N GLN A 206 51.91 -28.10 14.80
CA GLN A 206 50.60 -28.75 14.66
C GLN A 206 49.61 -27.90 13.84
N LEU A 207 49.82 -27.83 12.53
CA LEU A 207 48.91 -27.16 11.59
C LEU A 207 48.39 -28.08 10.47
N HIS A 208 48.37 -29.39 10.71
CA HIS A 208 47.85 -30.39 9.76
C HIS A 208 46.45 -30.93 10.13
N GLN A 209 45.76 -30.32 11.09
CA GLN A 209 44.36 -30.64 11.41
C GLN A 209 43.47 -29.46 11.00
N GLU A 210 42.53 -29.67 10.08
CA GLU A 210 41.61 -28.65 9.54
C GLU A 210 40.88 -27.88 10.67
N HIS A 211 40.47 -28.57 11.74
CA HIS A 211 39.74 -27.95 12.86
C HIS A 211 40.54 -26.93 13.70
N LEU A 212 41.88 -26.98 13.68
CA LEU A 212 42.74 -26.02 14.38
C LEU A 212 43.05 -24.79 13.52
N GLN A 213 42.94 -24.91 12.18
CA GLN A 213 43.19 -23.80 11.26
C GLN A 213 42.08 -22.74 11.38
N ASP A 214 40.81 -23.14 11.47
CA ASP A 214 39.68 -22.22 11.60
C ASP A 214 39.74 -21.41 12.91
N SER A 215 40.08 -22.07 14.03
CA SER A 215 40.25 -21.41 15.33
C SER A 215 41.38 -20.38 15.30
N MET A 216 42.49 -20.69 14.61
CA MET A 216 43.63 -19.78 14.57
C MET A 216 43.43 -18.63 13.58
N ILE A 217 42.71 -18.85 12.47
CA ILE A 217 42.23 -17.78 11.58
C ILE A 217 41.34 -16.83 12.36
N TYR A 218 40.38 -17.37 13.15
CA TYR A 218 39.51 -16.56 14.01
C TYR A 218 40.32 -15.72 15.02
N CYS A 219 41.27 -16.32 15.76
CA CYS A 219 42.12 -15.57 16.68
C CYS A 219 42.95 -14.50 15.95
N THR A 220 43.49 -14.83 14.78
CA THR A 220 44.37 -13.98 13.98
C THR A 220 43.64 -12.77 13.38
N VAL A 221 42.42 -12.99 12.89
CA VAL A 221 41.50 -11.95 12.39
C VAL A 221 41.12 -10.99 13.54
N ASN A 222 40.86 -11.53 14.74
CA ASN A 222 40.45 -10.75 15.92
C ASN A 222 41.61 -10.17 16.76
N GLY A 223 42.86 -10.30 16.32
CA GLY A 223 44.03 -9.69 16.99
C GLY A 223 44.49 -10.41 18.24
N ILE A 224 44.02 -11.65 18.45
CA ILE A 224 44.38 -12.51 19.56
C ILE A 224 45.63 -13.30 19.16
N THR A 225 46.78 -13.00 19.79
CA THR A 225 48.04 -13.74 19.58
C THR A 225 48.21 -14.84 20.62
N GLU A 226 48.68 -16.01 20.21
CA GLU A 226 49.15 -17.03 21.17
C GLU A 226 50.38 -16.54 21.93
N ASP A 227 50.54 -16.99 23.18
CA ASP A 227 51.64 -16.60 24.05
C ASP A 227 53.00 -17.01 23.44
N ILE A 228 53.91 -16.04 23.36
CA ILE A 228 55.31 -16.33 23.02
C ILE A 228 55.92 -17.10 24.21
N PRO A 229 56.58 -18.26 23.99
CA PRO A 229 57.16 -19.04 25.08
C PRO A 229 58.09 -18.20 25.95
N SER A 230 57.94 -18.31 27.27
CA SER A 230 58.65 -17.48 28.25
C SER A 230 60.18 -17.66 28.25
N ASN A 231 60.70 -18.70 27.59
CA ASN A 231 62.13 -18.94 27.38
C ASN A 231 62.68 -18.32 26.08
N THR A 232 61.88 -17.52 25.36
CA THR A 232 62.29 -16.82 24.14
C THR A 232 63.10 -15.56 24.48
N PRO A 233 64.30 -15.35 23.89
CA PRO A 233 65.09 -14.15 24.10
C PRO A 233 64.30 -12.87 23.80
N GLU A 234 64.47 -11.83 24.62
CA GLU A 234 63.71 -10.57 24.53
C GLU A 234 63.75 -9.96 23.13
N ALA A 235 64.91 -9.99 22.48
CA ALA A 235 65.06 -9.36 21.18
C ALA A 235 64.50 -10.22 20.02
N TYR A 236 64.43 -11.56 20.18
CA TYR A 236 63.69 -12.44 19.27
C TYR A 236 62.18 -12.23 19.45
N THR A 237 61.74 -12.02 20.69
CA THR A 237 60.37 -11.65 21.06
C THR A 237 59.96 -10.32 20.44
N ALA A 238 60.81 -9.30 20.51
CA ALA A 238 60.55 -7.98 19.90
C ALA A 238 60.36 -8.07 18.38
N CYS A 239 61.19 -8.88 17.69
CA CYS A 239 61.06 -9.10 16.25
C CYS A 239 59.75 -9.82 15.89
N ILE A 240 59.39 -10.86 16.65
CA ILE A 240 58.11 -11.56 16.49
C ILE A 240 56.94 -10.59 16.72
N GLN A 241 56.96 -9.76 17.75
CA GLN A 241 55.89 -8.78 17.99
C GLN A 241 55.76 -7.74 16.86
N ALA A 242 56.88 -7.26 16.32
CA ALA A 242 56.89 -6.27 15.24
C ALA A 242 56.35 -6.83 13.91
N PHE A 243 56.60 -8.10 13.58
CA PHE A 243 56.21 -8.67 12.29
C PHE A 243 54.74 -9.11 12.25
N TRP A 244 54.14 -9.40 13.41
CA TRP A 244 52.72 -9.75 13.55
C TRP A 244 51.78 -8.62 13.12
N ASN A 245 52.14 -7.36 13.43
CA ASN A 245 51.23 -6.20 13.49
C ASN A 245 50.07 -6.28 12.47
N GLN A 246 48.83 -6.18 12.97
CA GLN A 246 47.62 -6.33 12.18
C GLN A 246 47.53 -5.31 11.03
N LYS A 247 48.12 -4.12 11.19
CA LYS A 247 48.20 -3.10 10.15
C LYS A 247 49.42 -3.36 9.25
N PRO A 248 49.24 -3.71 7.96
CA PRO A 248 50.36 -4.03 7.08
C PRO A 248 51.40 -2.90 6.94
N GLY A 249 50.95 -1.64 6.99
CA GLY A 249 51.80 -0.45 6.91
C GLY A 249 52.71 -0.24 8.12
N GLU A 250 52.37 -0.81 9.28
CA GLU A 250 53.16 -0.69 10.52
C GLU A 250 54.18 -1.82 10.69
N ARG A 251 54.14 -2.86 9.83
CA ARG A 251 55.18 -3.90 9.82
C ARG A 251 56.49 -3.30 9.29
N PRO A 252 57.66 -3.74 9.79
CA PRO A 252 58.95 -3.22 9.32
C PRO A 252 59.21 -3.56 7.85
N ALA A 253 60.07 -2.78 7.18
CA ALA A 253 60.59 -3.17 5.86
C ALA A 253 61.55 -4.36 6.00
N ALA A 254 61.69 -5.19 4.97
CA ALA A 254 62.53 -6.39 5.02
C ALA A 254 64.00 -6.10 5.40
N ALA A 255 64.50 -4.91 5.05
CA ALA A 255 65.84 -4.44 5.41
C ALA A 255 65.97 -4.00 6.89
N GLU A 256 64.88 -3.57 7.53
CA GLU A 256 64.84 -3.13 8.94
C GLU A 256 64.82 -4.33 9.91
N ILE A 257 64.19 -5.43 9.50
CA ILE A 257 64.19 -6.73 10.21
C ILE A 257 65.61 -7.15 10.62
N PHE A 258 66.60 -6.82 9.79
CA PHE A 258 67.98 -7.17 10.02
C PHE A 258 68.63 -6.35 11.14
N SER A 259 68.41 -5.03 11.24
CA SER A 259 69.07 -4.21 12.27
C SER A 259 68.67 -4.66 13.67
N ASP A 260 67.42 -5.06 13.81
CA ASP A 260 66.83 -5.43 15.09
C ASP A 260 67.29 -6.84 15.52
N ILE A 261 67.32 -7.79 14.58
CA ILE A 261 67.86 -9.16 14.80
C ILE A 261 69.38 -9.16 15.02
N HIS A 262 70.12 -8.23 14.41
CA HIS A 262 71.59 -8.18 14.51
C HIS A 262 72.09 -7.71 15.88
N SER A 263 71.30 -6.92 16.62
CA SER A 263 71.63 -6.49 17.99
C SER A 263 71.76 -7.66 18.99
N ILE A 264 71.38 -8.88 18.57
CA ILE A 264 71.21 -10.09 19.41
C ILE A 264 72.41 -11.05 19.34
N SER A 265 73.20 -11.08 18.26
CA SER A 265 74.26 -12.09 18.07
C SER A 265 75.67 -11.49 18.06
N GLN A 266 76.51 -11.79 19.06
CA GLN A 266 77.96 -11.58 18.95
C GLN A 266 78.57 -12.68 18.09
N GLY A 267 78.70 -12.46 16.77
CA GLY A 267 79.41 -13.40 15.89
C GLY A 267 79.17 -13.15 14.40
N HIS A 268 80.25 -12.76 13.71
CA HIS A 268 80.54 -12.90 12.27
C HIS A 268 79.36 -12.89 11.26
N ASP A 269 79.05 -11.70 10.71
CA ASP A 269 78.76 -11.46 9.27
C ASP A 269 78.38 -9.97 9.09
N ILE A 270 79.34 -9.08 9.36
CA ILE A 270 79.24 -7.64 9.09
C ILE A 270 79.50 -7.33 7.60
N ASP A 271 80.14 -8.25 6.88
CA ASP A 271 80.47 -8.04 5.46
C ASP A 271 79.23 -8.13 4.55
N ASP A 272 78.18 -8.88 4.91
CA ASP A 272 77.06 -9.12 3.98
C ASP A 272 76.03 -7.99 3.88
N LEU A 273 75.82 -7.20 4.93
CA LEU A 273 75.03 -5.95 4.83
C LEU A 273 75.77 -4.90 3.99
N ARG A 274 77.10 -4.84 4.15
CA ARG A 274 77.98 -3.92 3.43
C ARG A 274 78.15 -4.35 1.97
N VAL A 275 78.07 -5.66 1.70
CA VAL A 275 78.00 -6.24 0.37
C VAL A 275 76.60 -6.12 -0.22
N LEU A 276 75.47 -6.26 0.49
CA LEU A 276 74.13 -6.08 -0.11
C LEU A 276 73.73 -4.61 -0.29
N GLY A 277 73.94 -3.75 0.71
CA GLY A 277 73.76 -2.31 0.56
C GLY A 277 74.77 -1.70 -0.41
N GLY A 278 76.02 -2.18 -0.35
CA GLY A 278 77.08 -1.78 -1.28
C GLY A 278 77.00 -2.41 -2.67
N GLU A 279 76.40 -3.60 -2.86
CA GLU A 279 76.12 -4.19 -4.18
C GLU A 279 74.81 -3.69 -4.77
N LEU A 280 73.79 -3.31 -3.98
CA LEU A 280 72.64 -2.57 -4.51
C LEU A 280 73.10 -1.20 -5.01
N ASP A 281 73.89 -0.45 -4.22
CA ASP A 281 74.46 0.83 -4.65
C ASP A 281 75.50 0.67 -5.77
N LYS A 282 76.33 -0.39 -5.79
CA LYS A 282 77.33 -0.62 -6.86
C LYS A 282 76.77 -1.29 -8.12
N LYS A 283 75.72 -2.12 -8.05
CA LYS A 283 74.98 -2.58 -9.24
C LYS A 283 74.04 -1.51 -9.77
N LEU A 284 73.70 -0.49 -8.99
CA LEU A 284 73.06 0.74 -9.49
C LEU A 284 74.06 1.72 -10.12
N GLN A 285 75.37 1.43 -10.11
CA GLN A 285 76.33 2.05 -11.04
C GLN A 285 76.57 1.10 -12.22
N PHE A 286 75.99 1.42 -13.37
CA PHE A 286 76.25 0.70 -14.61
C PHE A 286 77.15 1.49 -15.57
N PRO A 287 77.90 0.76 -16.42
CA PRO A 287 78.90 1.31 -17.32
C PRO A 287 78.26 2.17 -18.40
N THR A 288 78.99 3.21 -18.81
CA THR A 288 78.78 4.05 -20.00
C THR A 288 77.87 3.42 -21.06
N ALA A 289 76.58 3.74 -21.01
CA ALA A 289 75.58 3.42 -22.01
C ALA A 289 74.69 4.65 -22.21
N SER A 290 74.26 4.90 -23.45
CA SER A 290 73.64 6.14 -23.95
C SER A 290 72.54 6.76 -23.07
N ARG A 291 72.53 8.11 -23.02
CA ARG A 291 71.59 9.03 -22.29
C ARG A 291 70.13 8.57 -22.13
N GLY A 292 69.55 7.84 -23.08
CA GLY A 292 68.14 7.41 -23.01
C GLY A 292 67.81 6.33 -21.97
N ASN A 293 68.79 5.54 -21.51
CA ASN A 293 68.56 4.52 -20.47
C ASN A 293 68.70 5.07 -19.04
N GLU A 294 69.39 6.19 -18.85
CA GLU A 294 69.61 6.79 -17.51
C GLU A 294 68.34 7.45 -16.97
N ALA A 295 67.63 8.21 -17.82
CA ALA A 295 66.37 8.87 -17.52
C ALA A 295 65.31 7.91 -16.92
N ARG A 296 65.08 6.78 -17.60
CA ARG A 296 64.08 5.78 -17.21
C ARG A 296 64.41 5.10 -15.88
N GLU A 297 65.68 4.86 -15.58
CA GLU A 297 66.11 4.23 -14.34
C GLU A 297 66.05 5.21 -13.15
N TYR A 298 66.36 6.49 -13.37
CA TYR A 298 66.13 7.54 -12.36
C TYR A 298 64.63 7.71 -12.03
N SER A 299 63.75 7.71 -13.04
CA SER A 299 62.29 7.77 -12.81
C SER A 299 61.78 6.58 -12.02
N LYS A 300 62.27 5.36 -12.31
CA LYS A 300 61.94 4.16 -11.50
C LYS A 300 62.36 4.31 -10.04
N LEU A 301 63.57 4.82 -9.78
CA LEU A 301 64.05 5.08 -8.42
C LEU A 301 63.20 6.14 -7.70
N GLY A 302 62.81 7.20 -8.40
CA GLY A 302 61.86 8.20 -7.91
C GLY A 302 60.57 7.54 -7.43
N HIS A 303 59.92 6.77 -8.30
CA HIS A 303 58.69 6.04 -7.93
C HIS A 303 58.89 5.03 -6.78
N LEU A 304 60.03 4.37 -6.66
CA LEU A 304 60.29 3.44 -5.55
C LEU A 304 60.35 4.16 -4.20
N TYR A 305 61.00 5.32 -4.14
CA TYR A 305 61.06 6.15 -2.93
C TYR A 305 59.74 6.89 -2.65
N TYR A 306 59.02 7.33 -3.68
CA TYR A 306 57.68 7.93 -3.56
C TYR A 306 56.68 6.96 -2.92
N ASN A 307 56.71 5.69 -3.34
CA ASN A 307 55.73 4.68 -2.93
C ASN A 307 56.15 3.85 -1.70
N GLY A 308 57.44 3.83 -1.32
CA GLY A 308 57.90 3.17 -0.09
C GLY A 308 57.86 1.64 -0.07
N LEU A 309 57.83 1.00 -1.24
CA LEU A 309 57.53 -0.44 -1.38
C LEU A 309 58.72 -1.35 -1.07
N VAL A 310 59.94 -0.92 -1.39
CA VAL A 310 61.20 -1.70 -1.22
C VAL A 310 62.16 -1.01 -0.25
N VAL A 311 62.07 0.31 -0.18
CA VAL A 311 62.85 1.22 0.68
C VAL A 311 61.88 2.12 1.45
N ARG A 312 62.29 2.68 2.59
CA ARG A 312 61.43 3.59 3.37
C ARG A 312 60.94 4.73 2.48
N LYS A 313 59.61 4.94 2.48
CA LYS A 313 58.97 6.07 1.80
C LYS A 313 59.71 7.36 2.15
N ASN A 314 60.20 8.05 1.14
CA ASN A 314 61.02 9.23 1.30
C ASN A 314 60.81 10.14 0.10
N TYR A 315 59.95 11.14 0.28
CA TYR A 315 59.63 12.08 -0.78
C TYR A 315 60.84 12.96 -1.17
N GLU A 316 61.77 13.24 -0.25
CA GLU A 316 62.96 14.06 -0.56
C GLU A 316 63.88 13.33 -1.54
N LYS A 317 64.10 12.03 -1.31
CA LYS A 317 64.84 11.17 -2.24
C LYS A 317 64.08 10.95 -3.54
N SER A 318 62.75 10.84 -3.48
CA SER A 318 61.91 10.76 -4.68
C SER A 318 62.11 12.00 -5.56
N MET A 319 62.04 13.19 -4.96
CA MET A 319 62.26 14.47 -5.62
C MET A 319 63.68 14.55 -6.22
N GLU A 320 64.69 14.12 -5.47
CA GLU A 320 66.07 14.08 -5.96
C GLU A 320 66.22 13.21 -7.23
N TRP A 321 65.57 12.04 -7.26
CA TRP A 321 65.63 11.15 -8.41
C TRP A 321 64.80 11.64 -9.59
N PHE A 322 63.62 12.22 -9.36
CA PHE A 322 62.85 12.83 -10.44
C PHE A 322 63.54 14.06 -11.03
N LEU A 323 64.24 14.87 -10.22
CA LEU A 323 65.07 15.96 -10.73
C LEU A 323 66.20 15.45 -11.63
N LYS A 324 66.90 14.37 -11.23
CA LYS A 324 67.92 13.72 -12.06
C LYS A 324 67.35 13.13 -13.35
N ALA A 325 66.15 12.56 -13.29
CA ALA A 325 65.45 12.04 -14.47
C ALA A 325 65.03 13.16 -15.44
N SER A 326 64.53 14.27 -14.90
CA SER A 326 64.18 15.48 -15.64
C SER A 326 65.40 16.09 -16.35
N ASP A 327 66.54 16.19 -15.65
CA ASP A 327 67.81 16.67 -16.24
C ASP A 327 68.33 15.74 -17.35
N ALA A 328 67.99 14.44 -17.27
CA ALA A 328 68.29 13.46 -18.32
C ALA A 328 67.27 13.49 -19.48
N GLY A 329 66.25 14.35 -19.43
CA GLY A 329 65.28 14.58 -20.50
C GLY A 329 63.96 13.83 -20.37
N ASP A 330 63.68 13.22 -19.20
CA ASP A 330 62.41 12.54 -18.95
C ASP A 330 61.27 13.56 -18.73
N SER A 331 60.30 13.60 -19.64
CA SER A 331 59.12 14.46 -19.49
C SER A 331 58.17 14.02 -18.39
N ASP A 332 58.07 12.70 -18.13
CA ASP A 332 57.16 12.16 -17.12
C ASP A 332 57.68 12.49 -15.72
N ALA A 333 59.01 12.53 -15.56
CA ALA A 333 59.63 13.00 -14.32
C ALA A 333 59.28 14.47 -14.03
N LYS A 334 59.19 15.33 -15.06
CA LYS A 334 58.77 16.73 -14.89
C LYS A 334 57.30 16.83 -14.46
N VAL A 335 56.42 15.98 -14.99
CA VAL A 335 55.02 15.88 -14.54
C VAL A 335 54.97 15.47 -13.07
N ASN A 336 55.70 14.42 -12.68
CA ASN A 336 55.76 13.97 -11.29
C ASN A 336 56.32 15.05 -10.34
N ILE A 337 57.30 15.85 -10.78
CA ILE A 337 57.77 17.01 -10.00
C ILE A 337 56.66 18.05 -9.85
N GLY A 338 55.89 18.31 -10.90
CA GLY A 338 54.71 19.18 -10.85
C GLY A 338 53.70 18.71 -9.81
N TRP A 339 53.33 17.43 -9.81
CA TRP A 339 52.45 16.83 -8.80
C TRP A 339 53.03 16.95 -7.38
N MET A 340 54.34 16.78 -7.21
CA MET A 340 54.96 16.95 -5.89
C MET A 340 54.87 18.39 -5.37
N TYR A 341 54.90 19.40 -6.25
CA TYR A 341 54.63 20.79 -5.87
C TYR A 341 53.15 21.06 -5.63
N GLU A 342 52.27 20.40 -6.35
CA GLU A 342 50.81 20.50 -6.19
C GLU A 342 50.33 19.89 -4.87
N ASP A 343 50.88 18.74 -4.48
CA ASP A 343 50.51 18.04 -3.23
C ASP A 343 51.28 18.52 -1.98
N GLY A 344 52.38 19.25 -2.16
CA GLY A 344 53.30 19.59 -1.06
C GLY A 344 54.09 18.39 -0.51
N ASN A 345 54.38 17.39 -1.34
CA ASN A 345 55.11 16.18 -0.96
C ASN A 345 56.64 16.43 -1.02
N ALA A 346 57.35 16.39 0.11
CA ALA A 346 58.77 16.76 0.30
C ALA A 346 59.14 18.25 0.16
N ILE A 347 58.24 19.06 -0.35
CA ILE A 347 58.43 20.49 -0.63
C ILE A 347 57.15 21.23 -0.24
N GLU A 348 57.25 22.53 0.05
CA GLU A 348 56.06 23.36 0.30
C GLU A 348 55.16 23.39 -0.94
N GLN A 349 53.84 23.25 -0.73
CA GLN A 349 52.85 23.31 -1.80
C GLN A 349 52.97 24.65 -2.55
N ASP A 350 53.10 24.57 -3.88
CA ASP A 350 53.30 25.74 -4.73
C ASP A 350 52.76 25.47 -6.14
N TYR A 351 51.49 25.84 -6.35
CA TYR A 351 50.83 25.72 -7.65
C TYR A 351 51.52 26.52 -8.76
N THR A 352 52.19 27.63 -8.44
CA THR A 352 52.91 28.41 -9.48
C THR A 352 54.10 27.62 -10.00
N LYS A 353 54.85 26.96 -9.11
CA LYS A 353 55.94 26.06 -9.51
C LYS A 353 55.43 24.79 -10.19
N ALA A 354 54.31 24.22 -9.74
CA ALA A 354 53.68 23.08 -10.42
C ALA A 354 53.38 23.42 -11.89
N MET A 355 52.74 24.58 -12.13
CA MET A 355 52.45 25.11 -13.46
C MET A 355 53.73 25.29 -14.31
N GLU A 356 54.80 25.83 -13.73
CA GLU A 356 56.09 25.96 -14.44
C GLU A 356 56.67 24.60 -14.87
N TRP A 357 56.54 23.57 -14.03
CA TRP A 357 57.03 22.22 -14.34
C TRP A 357 56.15 21.53 -15.39
N TYR A 358 54.83 21.70 -15.33
CA TYR A 358 53.94 21.20 -16.37
C TYR A 358 54.19 21.91 -17.71
N LEU A 359 54.43 23.24 -17.73
CA LEU A 359 54.81 23.95 -18.95
C LEU A 359 56.13 23.42 -19.56
N LYS A 360 57.14 23.16 -18.72
CA LYS A 360 58.41 22.54 -19.17
C LYS A 360 58.26 21.10 -19.69
N ALA A 361 57.23 20.39 -19.24
CA ALA A 361 56.90 19.05 -19.70
C ALA A 361 56.05 19.07 -20.98
N SER A 362 55.11 20.01 -21.09
CA SER A 362 54.27 20.20 -22.28
C SER A 362 55.07 20.72 -23.48
N ASP A 363 56.11 21.53 -23.27
CA ASP A 363 57.09 21.92 -24.30
C ASP A 363 57.81 20.71 -24.93
N ALA A 364 57.90 19.59 -24.20
CA ALA A 364 58.44 18.32 -24.70
C ALA A 364 57.36 17.42 -25.34
N GLY A 365 56.13 17.90 -25.50
CA GLY A 365 55.01 17.17 -26.08
C GLY A 365 54.29 16.23 -25.11
N ASN A 366 54.50 16.36 -23.81
CA ASN A 366 53.87 15.48 -22.83
C ASN A 366 52.37 15.80 -22.67
N SER A 367 51.52 14.81 -22.95
CA SER A 367 50.08 14.98 -22.97
C SER A 367 49.47 15.15 -21.58
N ASP A 368 50.05 14.51 -20.56
CA ASP A 368 49.57 14.56 -19.17
C ASP A 368 49.89 15.92 -18.54
N ALA A 369 51.04 16.50 -18.91
CA ALA A 369 51.37 17.87 -18.57
C ALA A 369 50.38 18.87 -19.18
N MET A 370 50.01 18.70 -20.46
CA MET A 370 49.01 19.55 -21.13
C MET A 370 47.63 19.42 -20.46
N PHE A 371 47.26 18.20 -20.05
CA PHE A 371 46.03 17.94 -19.31
C PHE A 371 46.02 18.65 -17.95
N ASN A 372 47.08 18.47 -17.14
CA ASN A 372 47.18 19.12 -15.83
C ASN A 372 47.17 20.65 -15.95
N ILE A 373 47.77 21.24 -16.99
CA ILE A 373 47.65 22.69 -17.25
C ILE A 373 46.18 23.09 -17.48
N GLY A 374 45.42 22.26 -18.21
CA GLY A 374 43.98 22.45 -18.40
C GLY A 374 43.23 22.46 -17.06
N VAL A 375 43.49 21.48 -16.20
CA VAL A 375 42.92 21.39 -14.84
C VAL A 375 43.26 22.63 -14.01
N MET A 376 44.51 23.10 -14.06
CA MET A 376 44.91 24.29 -13.31
C MET A 376 44.17 25.57 -13.76
N TYR A 377 43.86 25.71 -15.05
CA TYR A 377 43.01 26.79 -15.55
C TYR A 377 41.53 26.61 -15.20
N GLU A 378 41.05 25.37 -15.17
CA GLU A 378 39.67 25.04 -14.77
C GLU A 378 39.42 25.35 -13.29
N ASP A 379 40.37 25.02 -12.41
CA ASP A 379 40.22 25.20 -10.96
C ASP A 379 40.71 26.58 -10.47
N GLY A 380 41.54 27.27 -11.25
CA GLY A 380 42.20 28.51 -10.83
C GLY A 380 43.33 28.30 -9.81
N HIS A 381 43.99 27.14 -9.85
CA HIS A 381 45.11 26.81 -8.95
C HIS A 381 46.41 27.49 -9.42
N GLY A 382 46.91 28.46 -8.65
CA GLY A 382 48.15 29.20 -8.98
C GLY A 382 48.05 30.15 -10.18
N ILE A 383 46.87 30.25 -10.80
CA ILE A 383 46.56 31.14 -11.93
C ILE A 383 45.08 31.55 -11.85
N GLU A 384 44.69 32.64 -12.52
CA GLU A 384 43.27 33.03 -12.61
C GLU A 384 42.47 31.97 -13.39
N GLN A 385 41.31 31.57 -12.84
CA GLN A 385 40.41 30.60 -13.46
C GLN A 385 39.95 31.07 -14.84
N ASP A 386 40.07 30.21 -15.85
CA ASP A 386 39.73 30.53 -17.23
C ASP A 386 39.33 29.26 -18.00
N TYR A 387 38.02 29.00 -18.06
CA TYR A 387 37.46 27.84 -18.78
C TYR A 387 37.78 27.83 -20.27
N THR A 388 37.99 29.00 -20.89
CA THR A 388 38.33 29.07 -22.32
C THR A 388 39.76 28.55 -22.53
N LYS A 389 40.70 28.96 -21.68
CA LYS A 389 42.07 28.44 -21.71
C LYS A 389 42.15 26.98 -21.28
N ALA A 390 41.35 26.55 -20.29
CA ALA A 390 41.25 25.14 -19.93
C ALA A 390 40.86 24.28 -21.14
N MET A 391 39.81 24.69 -21.86
CA MET A 391 39.36 24.04 -23.10
C MET A 391 40.46 24.01 -24.18
N GLU A 392 41.21 25.09 -24.39
CA GLU A 392 42.33 25.12 -25.33
C GLU A 392 43.43 24.10 -24.96
N TRP A 393 43.77 23.97 -23.68
CA TRP A 393 44.78 23.04 -23.21
C TRP A 393 44.29 21.59 -23.23
N TYR A 394 43.03 21.33 -22.89
CA TYR A 394 42.43 20.02 -23.08
C TYR A 394 42.39 19.59 -24.54
N LEU A 395 42.09 20.49 -25.48
CA LEU A 395 42.16 20.19 -26.91
C LEU A 395 43.59 19.80 -27.34
N LYS A 396 44.61 20.53 -26.87
CA LYS A 396 46.02 20.18 -27.13
C LYS A 396 46.40 18.82 -26.53
N ALA A 397 45.99 18.55 -25.30
CA ALA A 397 46.24 17.27 -24.62
C ALA A 397 45.54 16.10 -25.34
N SER A 398 44.30 16.32 -25.78
CA SER A 398 43.53 15.37 -26.59
C SER A 398 44.21 15.06 -27.93
N ASP A 399 44.71 16.09 -28.63
CA ASP A 399 45.45 15.93 -29.89
C ASP A 399 46.78 15.17 -29.69
N ALA A 400 47.40 15.33 -28.52
CA ALA A 400 48.56 14.55 -28.08
C ALA A 400 48.21 13.13 -27.59
N GLY A 401 46.93 12.78 -27.53
CA GLY A 401 46.45 11.42 -27.27
C GLY A 401 45.91 11.15 -25.86
N ASN A 402 45.90 12.13 -24.95
CA ASN A 402 45.42 11.93 -23.58
C ASN A 402 43.90 11.68 -23.54
N SER A 403 43.49 10.58 -22.89
CA SER A 403 42.10 10.13 -22.79
C SER A 403 41.26 10.99 -21.85
N ASP A 404 41.86 11.48 -20.78
CA ASP A 404 41.21 12.23 -19.69
C ASP A 404 40.84 13.63 -20.18
N ALA A 405 41.69 14.23 -21.01
CA ALA A 405 41.42 15.46 -21.73
C ALA A 405 40.21 15.32 -22.67
N LYS A 406 40.07 14.19 -23.39
CA LYS A 406 38.90 13.93 -24.25
C LYS A 406 37.62 13.80 -23.42
N PHE A 407 37.72 13.21 -22.23
CA PHE A 407 36.61 13.10 -21.29
C PHE A 407 36.20 14.47 -20.73
N ASN A 408 37.17 15.26 -20.24
CA ASN A 408 36.93 16.60 -19.71
C ASN A 408 36.40 17.58 -20.77
N ILE A 409 36.81 17.47 -22.04
CA ILE A 409 36.16 18.25 -23.12
C ILE A 409 34.66 17.93 -23.22
N GLY A 410 34.29 16.65 -23.06
CA GLY A 410 32.89 16.24 -22.95
C GLY A 410 32.18 16.92 -21.77
N ALA A 411 32.80 16.93 -20.58
CA ALA A 411 32.28 17.60 -19.40
C ALA A 411 32.13 19.13 -19.59
N MET A 412 33.08 19.78 -20.27
CA MET A 412 33.01 21.21 -20.60
C MET A 412 31.80 21.54 -21.49
N TYR A 413 31.50 20.70 -22.50
CA TYR A 413 30.28 20.83 -23.31
C TYR A 413 29.00 20.47 -22.54
N HIS A 414 29.09 19.58 -21.56
CA HIS A 414 27.95 19.19 -20.73
C HIS A 414 27.53 20.35 -19.82
N ASN A 415 28.50 21.04 -19.21
CA ASN A 415 28.22 22.11 -18.25
C ASN A 415 28.18 23.51 -18.87
N GLY A 416 28.58 23.66 -20.14
CA GLY A 416 28.67 24.96 -20.81
C GLY A 416 29.83 25.82 -20.30
N TYR A 417 30.92 25.20 -19.86
CA TYR A 417 32.10 25.90 -19.34
C TYR A 417 33.03 26.33 -20.48
N GLY A 418 33.15 27.64 -20.69
CA GLY A 418 33.96 28.21 -21.78
C GLY A 418 33.39 27.96 -23.19
N VAL A 419 32.26 27.26 -23.31
CA VAL A 419 31.57 26.91 -24.56
C VAL A 419 30.04 26.86 -24.32
N GLU A 420 29.21 26.98 -25.37
CA GLU A 420 27.78 26.71 -25.23
C GLU A 420 27.51 25.22 -24.95
N GLN A 421 26.55 24.94 -24.07
CA GLN A 421 26.13 23.57 -23.74
C GLN A 421 25.60 22.85 -24.99
N ASP A 422 26.11 21.65 -25.25
CA ASP A 422 25.76 20.88 -26.46
C ASP A 422 25.94 19.37 -26.23
N TYR A 423 24.84 18.70 -25.83
CA TYR A 423 24.83 17.26 -25.59
C TYR A 423 25.20 16.41 -26.83
N THR A 424 24.99 16.92 -28.05
CA THR A 424 25.43 16.20 -29.27
C THR A 424 26.96 16.18 -29.36
N LYS A 425 27.62 17.26 -28.92
CA LYS A 425 29.09 17.31 -28.80
C LYS A 425 29.60 16.51 -27.60
N VAL A 426 28.88 16.50 -26.48
CA VAL A 426 29.20 15.63 -25.32
C VAL A 426 29.31 14.17 -25.76
N MET A 427 28.28 13.66 -26.45
CA MET A 427 28.26 12.28 -26.96
C MET A 427 29.47 11.99 -27.86
N LYS A 428 29.78 12.90 -28.78
CA LYS A 428 30.93 12.75 -29.69
C LYS A 428 32.27 12.70 -28.94
N TRP A 429 32.44 13.51 -27.91
CA TRP A 429 33.70 13.55 -27.14
C TRP A 429 33.83 12.37 -26.19
N HIS A 430 32.75 11.93 -25.54
CA HIS A 430 32.76 10.71 -24.76
C HIS A 430 33.01 9.46 -25.62
N LEU A 431 32.46 9.38 -26.84
CA LEU A 431 32.82 8.30 -27.77
C LEU A 431 34.33 8.29 -28.08
N LYS A 432 34.93 9.46 -28.36
CA LYS A 432 36.38 9.59 -28.57
C LYS A 432 37.20 9.23 -27.33
N ALA A 433 36.73 9.56 -26.13
CA ALA A 433 37.39 9.21 -24.87
C ALA A 433 37.32 7.69 -24.61
N SER A 434 36.16 7.08 -24.85
CA SER A 434 35.96 5.63 -24.80
C SER A 434 36.87 4.90 -25.79
N ASP A 435 36.95 5.36 -27.05
CA ASP A 435 37.85 4.81 -28.08
C ASP A 435 39.33 4.94 -27.67
N ALA A 436 39.66 5.95 -26.88
CA ALA A 436 41.00 6.15 -26.30
C ALA A 436 41.23 5.35 -25.00
N GLY A 437 40.25 4.59 -24.52
CA GLY A 437 40.36 3.71 -23.36
C GLY A 437 39.86 4.28 -22.02
N HIS A 438 39.20 5.45 -22.01
CA HIS A 438 38.63 6.01 -20.78
C HIS A 438 37.41 5.20 -20.33
N SER A 439 37.47 4.58 -19.14
CA SER A 439 36.39 3.72 -18.61
C SER A 439 35.10 4.49 -18.38
N ASP A 440 35.18 5.67 -17.76
CA ASP A 440 34.00 6.40 -17.30
C ASP A 440 33.24 7.06 -18.46
N ALA A 441 33.91 7.25 -19.59
CA ALA A 441 33.28 7.70 -20.82
C ALA A 441 32.20 6.71 -21.29
N LYS A 442 32.42 5.40 -21.11
CA LYS A 442 31.43 4.37 -21.46
C LYS A 442 30.20 4.43 -20.56
N VAL A 443 30.38 4.71 -19.28
CA VAL A 443 29.27 4.88 -18.32
C VAL A 443 28.44 6.10 -18.71
N ASN A 444 29.10 7.24 -19.01
CA ASN A 444 28.40 8.44 -19.45
C ASN A 444 27.66 8.23 -20.78
N ILE A 445 28.23 7.51 -21.74
CA ILE A 445 27.51 7.15 -22.99
C ILE A 445 26.26 6.33 -22.67
N GLY A 446 26.36 5.34 -21.78
CA GLY A 446 25.21 4.56 -21.32
C GLY A 446 24.13 5.44 -20.70
N ALA A 447 24.53 6.37 -19.82
CA ALA A 447 23.61 7.35 -19.23
C ALA A 447 22.97 8.26 -20.28
N MET A 448 23.71 8.73 -21.28
CA MET A 448 23.16 9.58 -22.35
C MET A 448 22.10 8.84 -23.19
N TYR A 449 22.29 7.54 -23.46
CA TYR A 449 21.24 6.71 -24.09
C TYR A 449 20.05 6.48 -23.17
N ARG A 450 20.28 6.32 -21.85
CA ARG A 450 19.21 6.19 -20.85
C ARG A 450 18.35 7.44 -20.74
N GLU A 451 18.96 8.62 -20.81
CA GLU A 451 18.28 9.92 -20.66
C GLU A 451 17.83 10.54 -21.99
N GLY A 452 18.25 10.00 -23.14
CA GLY A 452 17.97 10.61 -24.45
C GLY A 452 18.66 11.96 -24.66
N GLN A 453 19.82 12.18 -24.03
CA GLN A 453 20.55 13.43 -24.10
C GLN A 453 21.50 13.44 -25.32
N GLY A 454 21.23 14.29 -26.31
CA GLY A 454 22.05 14.38 -27.53
C GLY A 454 21.91 13.20 -28.50
N VAL A 455 21.11 12.20 -28.15
CA VAL A 455 20.72 11.03 -28.95
C VAL A 455 19.28 10.64 -28.62
N GLU A 456 18.61 9.87 -29.47
CA GLU A 456 17.31 9.29 -29.13
C GLU A 456 17.45 8.31 -27.95
N GLN A 457 16.50 8.37 -27.01
CA GLN A 457 16.51 7.50 -25.83
C GLN A 457 16.43 6.03 -26.23
N ASP A 458 17.35 5.22 -25.71
CA ASP A 458 17.43 3.80 -26.04
C ASP A 458 18.01 3.02 -24.86
N TYR A 459 17.13 2.47 -24.03
CA TYR A 459 17.51 1.69 -22.86
C TYR A 459 18.30 0.42 -23.21
N THR A 460 18.05 -0.18 -24.38
CA THR A 460 18.77 -1.39 -24.81
C THR A 460 20.25 -1.06 -25.05
N LYS A 461 20.51 0.04 -25.78
CA LYS A 461 21.88 0.52 -25.98
C LYS A 461 22.52 0.96 -24.67
N ALA A 462 21.76 1.60 -23.77
CA ALA A 462 22.29 1.96 -22.46
C ALA A 462 22.83 0.74 -21.70
N VAL A 463 22.06 -0.37 -21.67
CA VAL A 463 22.49 -1.65 -21.06
C VAL A 463 23.74 -2.20 -21.72
N GLU A 464 23.82 -2.19 -23.06
CA GLU A 464 25.02 -2.64 -23.78
C GLU A 464 26.26 -1.83 -23.38
N TRP A 465 26.14 -0.51 -23.27
CA TRP A 465 27.24 0.36 -22.86
C TRP A 465 27.65 0.16 -21.40
N PHE A 466 26.68 0.01 -20.48
CA PHE A 466 26.99 -0.30 -19.08
C PHE A 466 27.66 -1.67 -18.93
N LEU A 467 27.19 -2.70 -19.65
CA LEU A 467 27.85 -4.02 -19.67
C LEU A 467 29.30 -3.92 -20.16
N ASN A 468 29.54 -3.19 -21.25
CA ASN A 468 30.89 -2.94 -21.79
C ASN A 468 31.79 -2.12 -20.86
N ALA A 469 31.22 -1.37 -19.91
CA ALA A 469 31.95 -0.64 -18.87
C ALA A 469 32.23 -1.50 -17.63
N SER A 470 31.39 -2.51 -17.35
CA SER A 470 31.46 -3.35 -16.15
C SER A 470 32.68 -4.29 -16.08
N ASP A 471 33.28 -4.65 -17.23
CA ASP A 471 34.49 -5.49 -17.32
C ASP A 471 35.75 -4.83 -16.73
N ALA A 472 35.73 -3.51 -16.48
CA ALA A 472 36.83 -2.74 -15.93
C ALA A 472 36.73 -2.52 -14.40
N GLU A 473 35.96 -3.34 -13.69
CA GLU A 473 35.64 -3.23 -12.26
C GLU A 473 34.85 -1.96 -11.83
N ASN A 474 34.50 -1.06 -12.75
CA ASN A 474 33.76 0.18 -12.48
C ASN A 474 32.43 -0.09 -11.72
N SER A 475 32.31 0.49 -10.52
CA SER A 475 31.17 0.37 -9.61
C SER A 475 29.88 0.91 -10.22
N ASP A 476 29.94 2.10 -10.81
CA ASP A 476 28.80 2.85 -11.31
C ASP A 476 28.15 2.14 -12.50
N ALA A 477 28.96 1.51 -13.35
CA ALA A 477 28.48 0.66 -14.44
C ALA A 477 27.67 -0.53 -13.90
N LYS A 478 28.19 -1.21 -12.87
CA LYS A 478 27.52 -2.36 -12.23
C LYS A 478 26.24 -1.93 -11.52
N PHE A 479 26.26 -0.79 -10.82
CA PHE A 479 25.09 -0.20 -10.17
C PHE A 479 24.00 0.12 -11.21
N ASN A 480 24.38 0.81 -12.30
CA ASN A 480 23.45 1.15 -13.37
C ASN A 480 22.84 -0.11 -14.01
N ILE A 481 23.60 -1.18 -14.25
CA ILE A 481 23.03 -2.45 -14.73
C ILE A 481 22.00 -3.00 -13.74
N GLY A 482 22.33 -3.00 -12.44
CA GLY A 482 21.39 -3.39 -11.39
C GLY A 482 20.10 -2.57 -11.45
N TRP A 483 20.22 -1.25 -11.63
CA TRP A 483 19.08 -0.35 -11.79
C TRP A 483 18.25 -0.60 -13.06
N MET A 484 18.88 -0.97 -14.17
CA MET A 484 18.16 -1.33 -15.40
C MET A 484 17.33 -2.61 -15.20
N TYR A 485 17.88 -3.65 -14.56
CA TYR A 485 17.13 -4.88 -14.22
C TYR A 485 16.05 -4.63 -13.17
N HIS A 486 16.31 -3.75 -12.20
CA HIS A 486 15.38 -3.39 -11.15
C HIS A 486 14.08 -2.80 -11.73
N ASN A 487 14.21 -1.93 -12.73
CA ASN A 487 13.08 -1.23 -13.34
C ASN A 487 12.57 -1.88 -14.64
N GLY A 488 13.28 -2.87 -15.19
CA GLY A 488 12.91 -3.48 -16.48
C GLY A 488 13.14 -2.57 -17.69
N TYR A 489 14.12 -1.66 -17.61
CA TYR A 489 14.45 -0.76 -18.72
C TYR A 489 15.47 -1.42 -19.65
N GLY A 490 15.11 -1.64 -20.91
CA GLY A 490 16.00 -2.28 -21.92
C GLY A 490 16.27 -3.76 -21.68
N VAL A 491 15.76 -4.32 -20.58
CA VAL A 491 15.80 -5.74 -20.18
C VAL A 491 14.50 -6.11 -19.49
N GLU A 492 14.16 -7.40 -19.42
CA GLU A 492 13.03 -7.86 -18.60
C GLU A 492 13.31 -7.58 -17.12
N GLN A 493 12.30 -7.08 -16.40
CA GLN A 493 12.43 -6.76 -14.98
C GLN A 493 12.78 -8.02 -14.18
N ASP A 494 13.86 -7.96 -13.42
CA ASP A 494 14.39 -9.11 -12.69
C ASP A 494 15.13 -8.63 -11.43
N TYR A 495 14.41 -8.62 -10.31
CA TYR A 495 14.94 -8.20 -9.02
C TYR A 495 16.09 -9.08 -8.51
N THR A 496 16.10 -10.37 -8.86
CA THR A 496 17.17 -11.28 -8.46
C THR A 496 18.47 -10.93 -9.21
N LYS A 497 18.41 -10.64 -10.51
CA LYS A 497 19.57 -10.13 -11.25
C LYS A 497 19.98 -8.73 -10.80
N ALA A 498 19.02 -7.86 -10.49
CA ALA A 498 19.32 -6.54 -9.93
C ALA A 498 20.15 -6.68 -8.64
N MET A 499 19.72 -7.55 -7.73
CA MET A 499 20.44 -7.88 -6.50
C MET A 499 21.86 -8.40 -6.78
N GLU A 500 22.05 -9.31 -7.74
CA GLU A 500 23.39 -9.80 -8.12
C GLU A 500 24.32 -8.66 -8.59
N TRP A 501 23.80 -7.73 -9.38
CA TRP A 501 24.59 -6.59 -9.87
C TRP A 501 24.86 -5.55 -8.79
N TYR A 502 23.90 -5.27 -7.92
CA TYR A 502 24.12 -4.41 -6.77
C TYR A 502 25.14 -5.00 -5.79
N VAL A 503 25.13 -6.31 -5.54
CA VAL A 503 26.18 -6.97 -4.74
C VAL A 503 27.55 -6.77 -5.38
N LYS A 504 27.68 -6.98 -6.70
CA LYS A 504 28.95 -6.74 -7.42
C LYS A 504 29.41 -5.29 -7.38
N ALA A 505 28.48 -4.33 -7.37
CA ALA A 505 28.78 -2.90 -7.24
C ALA A 505 29.20 -2.56 -5.80
N SER A 506 28.48 -3.07 -4.80
CA SER A 506 28.82 -2.95 -3.38
C SER A 506 30.19 -3.54 -3.05
N ASP A 507 30.53 -4.70 -3.61
CA ASP A 507 31.85 -5.32 -3.46
C ASP A 507 32.97 -4.48 -4.09
N ALA A 508 32.64 -3.64 -5.08
CA ALA A 508 33.53 -2.65 -5.67
C ALA A 508 33.56 -1.31 -4.91
N GLY A 509 32.82 -1.20 -3.79
CA GLY A 509 32.81 -0.03 -2.91
C GLY A 509 31.62 0.91 -3.07
N ASP A 510 30.67 0.60 -3.96
CA ASP A 510 29.53 1.47 -4.25
C ASP A 510 28.55 1.58 -3.07
N ALA A 511 28.35 2.80 -2.56
CA ALA A 511 27.47 3.05 -1.42
C ALA A 511 25.99 3.06 -1.82
N ASP A 512 25.65 3.50 -3.04
CA ASP A 512 24.30 3.47 -3.58
C ASP A 512 23.80 2.04 -3.78
N ALA A 513 24.69 1.15 -4.21
CA ALA A 513 24.40 -0.27 -4.34
C ALA A 513 24.07 -0.92 -2.99
N LYS A 514 24.80 -0.57 -1.91
CA LYS A 514 24.47 -1.03 -0.55
C LYS A 514 23.08 -0.55 -0.12
N ASN A 515 22.74 0.69 -0.43
CA ASN A 515 21.40 1.23 -0.18
C ASN A 515 20.32 0.49 -0.99
N SER A 516 20.54 0.23 -2.28
CA SER A 516 19.61 -0.54 -3.12
C SER A 516 19.43 -1.98 -2.65
N ILE A 517 20.48 -2.62 -2.13
CA ILE A 517 20.38 -3.95 -1.50
C ILE A 517 19.48 -3.88 -0.25
N GLY A 518 19.67 -2.87 0.60
CA GLY A 518 18.80 -2.64 1.76
C GLY A 518 17.34 -2.49 1.35
N TRP A 519 17.09 -1.74 0.26
CA TRP A 519 15.75 -1.53 -0.29
C TRP A 519 15.11 -2.82 -0.83
N ILE A 520 15.89 -3.68 -1.49
CA ILE A 520 15.43 -4.99 -1.95
C ILE A 520 14.96 -5.87 -0.78
N TYR A 521 15.73 -5.92 0.31
CA TYR A 521 15.32 -6.65 1.52
C TYR A 521 14.11 -6.02 2.22
N HIS A 522 14.04 -4.69 2.26
CA HIS A 522 12.93 -3.97 2.86
C HIS A 522 11.60 -4.29 2.17
N ASN A 523 11.59 -4.41 0.85
CA ASN A 523 10.38 -4.65 0.06
C ASN A 523 10.13 -6.12 -0.28
N GLY A 524 11.08 -7.02 0.00
CA GLY A 524 10.98 -8.44 -0.34
C GLY A 524 10.92 -8.71 -1.85
N GLN A 525 11.60 -7.88 -2.65
CA GLN A 525 11.55 -7.99 -4.11
C GLN A 525 12.71 -8.85 -4.63
N GLY A 526 12.40 -10.05 -5.13
CA GLY A 526 13.41 -11.02 -5.59
C GLY A 526 14.12 -11.79 -4.46
N VAL A 527 13.84 -11.47 -3.20
CA VAL A 527 14.27 -12.15 -1.97
C VAL A 527 13.12 -12.14 -0.95
N GLU A 528 13.17 -13.00 0.08
CA GLU A 528 12.21 -12.91 1.20
C GLU A 528 12.38 -11.58 1.94
N GLN A 529 11.26 -10.92 2.27
CA GLN A 529 11.26 -9.64 2.98
C GLN A 529 11.93 -9.80 4.35
N ASP A 530 12.92 -8.95 4.64
CA ASP A 530 13.72 -9.03 5.86
C ASP A 530 14.17 -7.63 6.28
N TYR A 531 13.39 -6.99 7.15
CA TYR A 531 13.70 -5.66 7.66
C TYR A 531 14.99 -5.61 8.47
N THR A 532 15.37 -6.69 9.15
CA THR A 532 16.64 -6.72 9.91
C THR A 532 17.83 -6.65 8.96
N LYS A 533 17.82 -7.43 7.87
CA LYS A 533 18.85 -7.32 6.83
C LYS A 533 18.82 -5.98 6.11
N ALA A 534 17.64 -5.41 5.87
CA ALA A 534 17.52 -4.07 5.29
C ALA A 534 18.26 -3.04 6.16
N MET A 535 18.01 -3.04 7.48
CA MET A 535 18.69 -2.18 8.45
C MET A 535 20.21 -2.40 8.42
N GLU A 536 20.69 -3.65 8.40
CA GLU A 536 22.13 -3.95 8.31
C GLU A 536 22.78 -3.35 7.05
N TRP A 537 22.12 -3.46 5.90
CA TRP A 537 22.63 -2.92 4.63
C TRP A 537 22.56 -1.39 4.56
N TYR A 538 21.50 -0.78 5.10
CA TYR A 538 21.46 0.67 5.22
C TYR A 538 22.54 1.21 6.14
N LEU A 539 22.79 0.57 7.29
CA LEU A 539 23.89 0.96 8.19
C LEU A 539 25.26 0.86 7.50
N LYS A 540 25.50 -0.20 6.70
CA LYS A 540 26.73 -0.31 5.88
C LYS A 540 26.86 0.76 4.81
N ALA A 541 25.75 1.28 4.30
CA ALA A 541 25.73 2.42 3.37
C ALA A 541 25.99 3.75 4.11
N CYS A 542 25.48 3.90 5.34
CA CYS A 542 25.73 5.06 6.20
C CYS A 542 27.20 5.17 6.64
N ASP A 543 27.91 4.05 6.86
CA ASP A 543 29.36 4.05 7.13
C ASP A 543 30.19 4.65 5.98
N ALA A 544 29.59 4.71 4.77
CA ALA A 544 30.15 5.38 3.60
C ALA A 544 29.52 6.77 3.36
N GLU A 545 28.91 7.37 4.40
CA GLU A 545 28.25 8.67 4.42
C GLU A 545 27.07 8.82 3.43
N GLN A 546 26.42 7.71 3.04
CA GLN A 546 25.34 7.80 2.05
C GLN A 546 24.04 8.40 2.63
N PRO A 547 23.61 9.61 2.19
CA PRO A 547 22.51 10.33 2.85
C PRO A 547 21.15 9.63 2.74
N THR A 548 20.84 9.03 1.58
CA THR A 548 19.57 8.33 1.35
C THR A 548 19.39 7.11 2.25
N ALA A 549 20.48 6.43 2.59
CA ALA A 549 20.42 5.30 3.53
C ALA A 549 20.07 5.77 4.94
N MET A 550 20.55 6.94 5.37
CA MET A 550 20.18 7.54 6.66
C MET A 550 18.68 7.89 6.69
N SER A 551 18.14 8.43 5.59
CA SER A 551 16.70 8.66 5.44
C SER A 551 15.88 7.39 5.48
N ASN A 552 16.35 6.31 4.84
CA ASN A 552 15.67 5.02 4.88
C ASN A 552 15.63 4.44 6.30
N ILE A 553 16.71 4.58 7.07
CA ILE A 553 16.73 4.21 8.50
C ILE A 553 15.72 5.08 9.29
N GLY A 554 15.65 6.37 9.01
CA GLY A 554 14.64 7.26 9.59
C GLY A 554 13.22 6.75 9.34
N GLY A 555 12.92 6.33 8.11
CA GLY A 555 11.63 5.72 7.74
C GLY A 555 11.36 4.41 8.49
N MET A 556 12.38 3.56 8.67
CA MET A 556 12.23 2.31 9.42
C MET A 556 11.86 2.55 10.89
N TYR A 557 12.44 3.55 11.54
CA TYR A 557 12.04 3.94 12.90
C TYR A 557 10.66 4.59 12.95
N ARG A 558 10.31 5.43 11.95
CA ARG A 558 9.01 6.09 11.86
C ARG A 558 7.87 5.08 11.75
N ASP A 559 8.07 4.00 11.00
CA ASP A 559 7.02 3.03 10.68
C ASP A 559 7.13 1.72 11.51
N GLY A 560 8.21 1.55 12.29
CA GLY A 560 8.43 0.36 13.11
C GLY A 560 8.85 -0.88 12.31
N TYR A 561 9.56 -0.70 11.20
CA TYR A 561 10.00 -1.81 10.34
C TYR A 561 11.31 -2.42 10.84
N GLY A 562 11.24 -3.64 11.40
CA GLY A 562 12.41 -4.36 11.93
C GLY A 562 12.97 -3.79 13.23
N VAL A 563 12.36 -2.72 13.76
CA VAL A 563 12.66 -2.03 15.03
C VAL A 563 11.35 -1.58 15.68
N GLU A 564 11.36 -1.28 16.97
CA GLU A 564 10.20 -0.64 17.62
C GLU A 564 10.00 0.76 17.04
N GLN A 565 8.74 1.15 16.84
CA GLN A 565 8.40 2.46 16.29
C GLN A 565 8.88 3.56 17.24
N ASP A 566 9.69 4.49 16.71
CA ASP A 566 10.28 5.58 17.48
C ASP A 566 10.44 6.82 16.59
N TYR A 567 9.50 7.76 16.72
CA TYR A 567 9.53 9.01 15.98
C TYR A 567 10.68 9.94 16.40
N THR A 568 11.19 9.84 17.62
CA THR A 568 12.33 10.65 18.04
C THR A 568 13.60 10.16 17.34
N MET A 569 13.81 8.85 17.28
CA MET A 569 14.92 8.27 16.52
C MET A 569 14.79 8.52 15.02
N ALA A 570 13.57 8.44 14.47
CA ALA A 570 13.34 8.80 13.07
C ALA A 570 13.78 10.24 12.76
N MET A 571 13.37 11.20 13.60
CA MET A 571 13.76 12.61 13.49
C MET A 571 15.29 12.78 13.56
N GLU A 572 15.97 12.09 14.48
CA GLU A 572 17.44 12.14 14.58
C GLU A 572 18.13 11.64 13.30
N TRP A 573 17.65 10.55 12.70
CA TRP A 573 18.22 10.02 11.47
C TRP A 573 17.93 10.91 10.26
N TYR A 574 16.73 11.48 10.16
CA TYR A 574 16.44 12.46 9.10
C TYR A 574 17.27 13.73 9.25
N LEU A 575 17.52 14.22 10.48
CA LEU A 575 18.41 15.37 10.69
C LEU A 575 19.85 15.06 10.24
N LYS A 576 20.38 13.85 10.55
CA LYS A 576 21.69 13.42 10.05
C LYS A 576 21.73 13.36 8.52
N ALA A 577 20.68 12.82 7.90
CA ALA A 577 20.56 12.76 6.44
C ALA A 577 20.50 14.17 5.82
N SER A 578 19.76 15.09 6.45
CA SER A 578 19.68 16.51 6.07
C SER A 578 21.04 17.21 6.14
N ASP A 579 21.78 16.99 7.22
CA ASP A 579 23.12 17.55 7.41
C ASP A 579 24.12 17.00 6.38
N ALA A 580 23.91 15.76 5.93
CA ALA A 580 24.64 15.13 4.82
C ALA A 580 24.14 15.55 3.42
N GLY A 581 23.14 16.45 3.34
CA GLY A 581 22.65 17.04 2.09
C GLY A 581 21.44 16.36 1.45
N ASP A 582 20.79 15.41 2.13
CA ASP A 582 19.58 14.76 1.60
C ASP A 582 18.37 15.71 1.62
N SER A 583 17.90 16.10 0.44
CA SER A 583 16.71 16.94 0.31
C SER A 583 15.40 16.20 0.62
N ASP A 584 15.34 14.87 0.45
CA ASP A 584 14.16 14.07 0.82
C ASP A 584 14.05 13.94 2.35
N ALA A 585 15.18 13.94 3.06
CA ALA A 585 15.18 14.02 4.52
C ALA A 585 14.52 15.31 5.02
N ASN A 586 14.82 16.45 4.39
CA ASN A 586 14.16 17.73 4.70
C ASN A 586 12.65 17.66 4.50
N VAL A 587 12.17 16.97 3.46
CA VAL A 587 10.73 16.73 3.24
C VAL A 587 10.16 15.88 4.37
N ASN A 588 10.82 14.78 4.75
CA ASN A 588 10.36 13.93 5.84
C ASN A 588 10.33 14.67 7.19
N ILE A 589 11.32 15.52 7.49
CA ILE A 589 11.30 16.39 8.68
C ILE A 589 10.12 17.35 8.63
N GLY A 590 9.84 17.93 7.46
CA GLY A 590 8.68 18.80 7.25
C GLY A 590 7.37 18.08 7.57
N LEU A 591 7.20 16.85 7.07
CA LEU A 591 6.03 16.00 7.36
C LEU A 591 5.93 15.65 8.85
N MET A 592 7.03 15.31 9.51
CA MET A 592 7.03 15.04 10.95
C MET A 592 6.63 16.27 11.79
N CYS A 593 7.07 17.47 11.38
CA CYS A 593 6.63 18.72 12.00
C CYS A 593 5.14 18.99 11.74
N GLN A 594 4.66 18.71 10.53
CA GLN A 594 3.28 18.90 10.11
C GLN A 594 2.32 18.02 10.90
N ASP A 595 2.70 16.77 11.17
CA ASP A 595 1.83 15.80 11.85
C ASP A 595 2.02 15.76 13.38
N GLY A 596 3.09 16.36 13.89
CA GLY A 596 3.44 16.31 15.31
C GLY A 596 4.04 14.95 15.75
N HIS A 597 4.71 14.26 14.83
CA HIS A 597 5.38 12.98 15.11
C HIS A 597 6.80 13.23 15.65
N GLY A 598 7.05 12.83 16.90
CA GLY A 598 8.37 12.99 17.56
C GLY A 598 8.70 14.44 17.98
N ILE A 599 7.84 15.40 17.64
CA ILE A 599 7.91 16.82 18.02
C ILE A 599 6.47 17.38 18.15
N GLU A 600 6.27 18.49 18.85
CA GLU A 600 4.99 19.21 18.83
C GLU A 600 4.67 19.70 17.42
N GLN A 601 3.41 19.53 16.98
CA GLN A 601 2.94 19.92 15.66
C GLN A 601 3.21 21.40 15.39
N ASP A 602 3.88 21.69 14.28
CA ASP A 602 4.32 23.03 13.91
C ASP A 602 4.40 23.20 12.38
N TYR A 603 3.31 23.70 11.81
CA TYR A 603 3.20 23.97 10.37
C TYR A 603 4.18 25.05 9.89
N THR A 604 4.61 25.97 10.75
CA THR A 604 5.57 27.01 10.36
C THR A 604 6.94 26.40 10.15
N LYS A 605 7.38 25.51 11.06
CA LYS A 605 8.61 24.74 10.87
C LYS A 605 8.52 23.79 9.70
N ALA A 606 7.37 23.14 9.48
CA ALA A 606 7.16 22.30 8.31
C ALA A 606 7.43 23.07 7.01
N MET A 607 6.88 24.29 6.90
CA MET A 607 7.11 25.21 5.78
C MET A 607 8.59 25.59 5.62
N GLU A 608 9.31 25.88 6.71
CA GLU A 608 10.75 26.17 6.67
C GLU A 608 11.56 25.00 6.10
N TRP A 609 11.26 23.77 6.52
CA TRP A 609 11.93 22.56 6.03
C TRP A 609 11.59 22.25 4.57
N TYR A 610 10.33 22.44 4.16
CA TYR A 610 9.96 22.30 2.75
C TYR A 610 10.63 23.37 1.87
N LEU A 611 10.76 24.62 2.35
CA LEU A 611 11.50 25.66 1.62
C LEU A 611 12.98 25.29 1.48
N LYS A 612 13.62 24.81 2.56
CA LYS A 612 15.00 24.31 2.53
C LYS A 612 15.19 23.18 1.50
N ALA A 613 14.26 22.24 1.44
CA ALA A 613 14.27 21.16 0.45
C ALA A 613 14.03 21.66 -0.99
N SER A 614 13.10 22.61 -1.16
CA SER A 614 12.78 23.22 -2.44
C SER A 614 13.95 24.01 -3.02
N ASP A 615 14.71 24.73 -2.18
CA ASP A 615 15.91 25.47 -2.59
C ASP A 615 17.01 24.52 -3.11
N ALA A 616 17.05 23.28 -2.62
CA ALA A 616 17.87 22.20 -3.15
C ALA A 616 17.28 21.55 -4.43
N GLY A 617 16.16 22.07 -4.94
CA GLY A 617 15.52 21.60 -6.18
C GLY A 617 14.44 20.53 -6.00
N ASN A 618 14.19 20.05 -4.77
CA ASN A 618 13.31 18.92 -4.52
C ASN A 618 11.86 19.19 -4.98
N SER A 619 11.34 18.32 -5.85
CA SER A 619 10.03 18.50 -6.49
C SER A 619 8.87 18.19 -5.55
N LYS A 620 9.01 17.19 -4.65
CA LYS A 620 8.02 16.86 -3.60
C LYS A 620 7.88 17.98 -2.58
N ALA A 621 8.99 18.63 -2.23
CA ALA A 621 8.97 19.78 -1.35
C ALA A 621 8.17 20.95 -1.95
N LYS A 622 8.40 21.27 -3.23
CA LYS A 622 7.64 22.30 -3.96
C LYS A 622 6.14 21.96 -4.02
N PHE A 623 5.81 20.68 -4.22
CA PHE A 623 4.44 20.19 -4.17
C PHE A 623 3.82 20.37 -2.78
N ASN A 624 4.50 19.93 -1.72
CA ASN A 624 4.01 20.09 -0.34
C ASN A 624 3.83 21.57 0.04
N ILE A 625 4.68 22.48 -0.44
CA ILE A 625 4.46 23.93 -0.25
C ILE A 625 3.14 24.37 -0.90
N GLY A 626 2.81 23.87 -2.09
CA GLY A 626 1.51 24.09 -2.71
C GLY A 626 0.36 23.61 -1.82
N VAL A 627 0.46 22.39 -1.28
CA VAL A 627 -0.52 21.82 -0.32
C VAL A 627 -0.66 22.69 0.94
N MET A 628 0.44 23.25 1.45
CA MET A 628 0.40 24.15 2.61
C MET A 628 -0.40 25.43 2.32
N TYR A 629 -0.29 25.98 1.11
CA TYR A 629 -1.11 27.13 0.66
C TYR A 629 -2.56 26.74 0.36
N TYR A 630 -2.80 25.54 -0.15
CA TYR A 630 -4.15 25.02 -0.39
C TYR A 630 -4.97 24.92 0.90
N HIS A 631 -4.38 24.39 1.98
CA HIS A 631 -5.08 24.25 3.26
C HIS A 631 -4.92 25.45 4.22
N GLY A 632 -3.99 26.36 3.96
CA GLY A 632 -3.65 27.44 4.89
C GLY A 632 -2.90 26.93 6.14
N TYR A 633 -2.02 25.94 5.96
CA TYR A 633 -1.22 25.37 7.05
C TYR A 633 0.03 26.21 7.30
N GLY A 634 0.08 26.89 8.45
CA GLY A 634 1.20 27.78 8.82
C GLY A 634 1.30 29.06 7.97
N VAL A 635 0.43 29.22 6.98
CA VAL A 635 0.31 30.37 6.08
C VAL A 635 -1.18 30.68 5.83
N GLU A 636 -1.51 31.87 5.33
CA GLU A 636 -2.88 32.16 4.89
C GLU A 636 -3.19 31.35 3.62
N GLN A 637 -4.40 30.79 3.53
CA GLN A 637 -4.84 30.03 2.37
C GLN A 637 -4.80 30.91 1.11
N ASP A 638 -4.14 30.43 0.05
CA ASP A 638 -3.91 31.20 -1.17
C ASP A 638 -3.77 30.29 -2.39
N TYR A 639 -4.87 30.07 -3.09
CA TYR A 639 -4.93 29.26 -4.32
C TYR A 639 -4.06 29.83 -5.47
N THR A 640 -3.72 31.13 -5.46
CA THR A 640 -2.84 31.69 -6.49
C THR A 640 -1.41 31.24 -6.25
N LYS A 641 -0.96 31.27 -4.99
CA LYS A 641 0.37 30.77 -4.61
C LYS A 641 0.47 29.26 -4.72
N GLU A 642 -0.60 28.53 -4.39
CA GLU A 642 -0.67 27.08 -4.65
C GLU A 642 -0.35 26.79 -6.13
N MET A 643 -1.06 27.44 -7.07
CA MET A 643 -0.84 27.28 -8.51
C MET A 643 0.61 27.60 -8.90
N GLU A 644 1.18 28.69 -8.36
CA GLU A 644 2.59 29.03 -8.61
C GLU A 644 3.56 27.94 -8.13
N TRP A 645 3.31 27.33 -6.98
CA TRP A 645 4.16 26.28 -6.42
C TRP A 645 3.97 24.93 -7.11
N TYR A 646 2.76 24.56 -7.50
CA TYR A 646 2.55 23.38 -8.33
C TYR A 646 3.17 23.53 -9.72
N LEU A 647 3.12 24.72 -10.35
CA LEU A 647 3.85 24.96 -11.60
C LEU A 647 5.36 24.73 -11.41
N LYS A 648 5.95 25.27 -10.34
CA LYS A 648 7.37 25.02 -10.01
C LYS A 648 7.67 23.55 -9.72
N ALA A 649 6.74 22.82 -9.10
CA ALA A 649 6.88 21.39 -8.83
C ALA A 649 6.79 20.55 -10.12
N SER A 650 5.86 20.89 -11.02
CA SER A 650 5.71 20.31 -12.35
C SER A 650 6.95 20.55 -13.22
N ASP A 651 7.48 21.78 -13.22
CA ASP A 651 8.73 22.11 -13.93
C ASP A 651 9.93 21.35 -13.37
N ALA A 652 9.88 20.98 -12.08
CA ALA A 652 10.83 20.08 -11.43
C ALA A 652 10.51 18.59 -11.61
N GLY A 653 9.52 18.23 -12.43
CA GLY A 653 9.19 16.86 -12.81
C GLY A 653 8.18 16.14 -11.93
N ASN A 654 7.49 16.81 -10.99
CA ASN A 654 6.46 16.17 -10.17
C ASN A 654 5.16 15.95 -10.98
N SER A 655 4.71 14.70 -11.13
CA SER A 655 3.49 14.34 -11.86
C SER A 655 2.22 14.69 -11.10
N ASP A 656 2.19 14.49 -9.78
CA ASP A 656 1.05 14.82 -8.91
C ASP A 656 0.70 16.31 -9.01
N ALA A 657 1.73 17.18 -9.11
CA ALA A 657 1.56 18.60 -9.33
C ALA A 657 0.85 18.90 -10.67
N LYS A 658 1.15 18.15 -11.74
CA LYS A 658 0.47 18.30 -13.04
C LYS A 658 -1.00 17.90 -12.94
N VAL A 659 -1.30 16.81 -12.22
CA VAL A 659 -2.67 16.37 -11.94
C VAL A 659 -3.41 17.44 -11.16
N ASN A 660 -2.84 17.93 -10.05
CA ASN A 660 -3.47 18.96 -9.22
C ASN A 660 -3.65 20.28 -9.96
N ILE A 661 -2.73 20.68 -10.84
CA ILE A 661 -2.96 21.85 -11.73
C ILE A 661 -4.17 21.60 -12.63
N GLY A 662 -4.32 20.39 -13.17
CA GLY A 662 -5.51 19.98 -13.91
C GLY A 662 -6.78 20.14 -13.07
N GLU A 663 -6.74 19.70 -11.81
CA GLU A 663 -7.87 19.83 -10.87
C GLU A 663 -8.19 21.30 -10.56
N MET A 664 -7.17 22.15 -10.36
CA MET A 664 -7.37 23.58 -10.14
C MET A 664 -8.10 24.25 -11.33
N TYR A 665 -7.77 23.86 -12.57
CA TYR A 665 -8.52 24.31 -13.75
C TYR A 665 -9.92 23.68 -13.85
N ARG A 666 -10.08 22.41 -13.46
CA ARG A 666 -11.38 21.72 -13.45
C ARG A 666 -12.35 22.36 -12.46
N ASP A 667 -11.86 22.76 -11.29
CA ASP A 667 -12.69 23.21 -10.18
C ASP A 667 -12.75 24.75 -10.08
N GLY A 668 -11.84 25.46 -10.75
CA GLY A 668 -11.77 26.92 -10.74
C GLY A 668 -11.11 27.50 -9.47
N HIS A 669 -10.17 26.76 -8.87
CA HIS A 669 -9.43 27.19 -7.69
C HIS A 669 -8.25 28.09 -8.07
N GLY A 670 -8.27 29.37 -7.68
CA GLY A 670 -7.20 30.34 -7.99
C GLY A 670 -7.11 30.75 -9.47
N VAL A 671 -7.87 30.12 -10.35
CA VAL A 671 -7.98 30.37 -11.79
C VAL A 671 -9.44 30.28 -12.24
N GLU A 672 -9.77 30.84 -13.40
CA GLU A 672 -11.09 30.61 -14.00
C GLU A 672 -11.24 29.15 -14.41
N GLN A 673 -12.40 28.55 -14.10
CA GLN A 673 -12.71 27.17 -14.45
C GLN A 673 -12.60 26.94 -15.97
N ASP A 674 -11.79 25.98 -16.37
CA ASP A 674 -11.46 25.69 -17.76
C ASP A 674 -11.13 24.20 -17.95
N TYR A 675 -12.15 23.40 -18.25
CA TYR A 675 -11.99 21.97 -18.50
C TYR A 675 -11.06 21.64 -19.68
N THR A 676 -10.89 22.57 -20.64
CA THR A 676 -9.99 22.33 -21.78
C THR A 676 -8.54 22.39 -21.32
N LYS A 677 -8.19 23.38 -20.49
CA LYS A 677 -6.87 23.44 -19.87
C LYS A 677 -6.64 22.32 -18.87
N ALA A 678 -7.67 21.92 -18.11
CA ALA A 678 -7.57 20.76 -17.23
C ALA A 678 -7.16 19.51 -18.02
N MET A 679 -7.83 19.25 -19.15
CA MET A 679 -7.51 18.16 -20.08
C MET A 679 -6.06 18.25 -20.59
N GLU A 680 -5.57 19.43 -20.97
CA GLU A 680 -4.17 19.61 -21.40
C GLU A 680 -3.16 19.23 -20.31
N TRP A 681 -3.45 19.55 -19.05
CA TRP A 681 -2.57 19.21 -17.92
C TRP A 681 -2.63 17.73 -17.56
N TYR A 682 -3.81 17.11 -17.58
CA TYR A 682 -3.92 15.66 -17.40
C TYR A 682 -3.22 14.91 -18.53
N LEU A 683 -3.30 15.36 -19.79
CA LEU A 683 -2.54 14.76 -20.89
C LEU A 683 -1.03 14.82 -20.62
N LYS A 684 -0.50 15.96 -20.18
CA LYS A 684 0.93 16.09 -19.78
C LYS A 684 1.33 15.20 -18.60
N ALA A 685 0.40 14.92 -17.69
CA ALA A 685 0.63 13.98 -16.59
C ALA A 685 0.61 12.53 -17.10
N SER A 686 -0.32 12.19 -17.99
CA SER A 686 -0.42 10.87 -18.63
C SER A 686 0.79 10.54 -19.52
N ASP A 687 1.36 11.53 -20.21
CA ASP A 687 2.60 11.39 -20.98
C ASP A 687 3.80 11.08 -20.08
N ALA A 688 3.73 11.42 -18.79
CA ALA A 688 4.70 11.05 -17.77
C ALA A 688 4.41 9.68 -17.11
N GLY A 689 3.38 8.96 -17.58
CA GLY A 689 2.98 7.64 -17.09
C GLY A 689 2.01 7.66 -15.91
N ASP A 690 1.44 8.83 -15.56
CA ASP A 690 0.52 8.95 -14.43
C ASP A 690 -0.81 8.22 -14.70
N SER A 691 -1.10 7.18 -13.92
CA SER A 691 -2.28 6.34 -14.09
C SER A 691 -3.58 7.02 -13.63
N GLY A 692 -3.50 7.90 -12.63
CA GLY A 692 -4.62 8.72 -12.16
C GLY A 692 -5.06 9.73 -13.22
N ALA A 693 -4.10 10.37 -13.88
CA ALA A 693 -4.38 11.24 -15.02
C ALA A 693 -5.06 10.49 -16.17
N MET A 694 -4.62 9.27 -16.49
CA MET A 694 -5.26 8.44 -17.53
C MET A 694 -6.71 8.09 -17.16
N LEU A 695 -6.98 7.80 -15.89
CA LEU A 695 -8.33 7.56 -15.37
C LEU A 695 -9.21 8.82 -15.54
N ILE A 696 -8.73 9.98 -15.06
CA ILE A 696 -9.46 11.26 -15.15
C ILE A 696 -9.73 11.64 -16.60
N ILE A 697 -8.78 11.44 -17.51
CA ILE A 697 -9.00 11.68 -18.95
C ILE A 697 -10.14 10.80 -19.49
N GLY A 698 -10.18 9.52 -19.08
CA GLY A 698 -11.27 8.62 -19.43
C GLY A 698 -12.63 9.12 -18.92
N GLU A 699 -12.68 9.60 -17.68
CA GLU A 699 -13.88 10.19 -17.06
C GLU A 699 -14.30 11.48 -17.78
N MET A 700 -13.36 12.36 -18.15
CA MET A 700 -13.66 13.58 -18.89
C MET A 700 -14.26 13.28 -20.28
N TYR A 701 -13.80 12.22 -20.97
CA TYR A 701 -14.43 11.75 -22.20
C TYR A 701 -15.81 11.12 -21.96
N ARG A 702 -15.98 10.35 -20.87
CA ARG A 702 -17.27 9.75 -20.48
C ARG A 702 -18.31 10.83 -20.18
N ASP A 703 -17.90 11.91 -19.53
CA ASP A 703 -18.80 12.95 -19.01
C ASP A 703 -18.91 14.16 -19.95
N GLY A 704 -18.07 14.23 -21.00
CA GLY A 704 -18.06 15.34 -21.96
C GLY A 704 -17.52 16.66 -21.39
N GLN A 705 -16.57 16.58 -20.46
CA GLN A 705 -15.99 17.74 -19.78
C GLN A 705 -14.75 18.24 -20.54
N GLY A 706 -14.80 19.45 -21.10
CA GLY A 706 -13.67 20.04 -21.87
C GLY A 706 -13.43 19.42 -23.25
N VAL A 707 -14.13 18.32 -23.56
CA VAL A 707 -14.12 17.61 -24.83
C VAL A 707 -15.54 17.14 -25.17
N GLU A 708 -15.81 16.81 -26.43
CA GLU A 708 -17.09 16.17 -26.79
C GLU A 708 -17.19 14.79 -26.11
N GLN A 709 -18.36 14.47 -25.56
CA GLN A 709 -18.63 13.19 -24.91
C GLN A 709 -18.37 12.03 -25.89
N ASP A 710 -17.49 11.12 -25.51
CA ASP A 710 -17.04 10.01 -26.35
C ASP A 710 -16.68 8.79 -25.50
N TYR A 711 -17.66 7.91 -25.30
CA TYR A 711 -17.50 6.68 -24.51
C TYR A 711 -16.49 5.69 -25.12
N ILE A 712 -16.25 5.73 -26.43
CA ILE A 712 -15.26 4.86 -27.08
C ILE A 712 -13.87 5.34 -26.70
N LYS A 713 -13.60 6.65 -26.74
CA LYS A 713 -12.35 7.20 -26.24
C LYS A 713 -12.19 7.04 -24.74
N ALA A 714 -13.26 7.16 -23.96
CA ALA A 714 -13.23 6.87 -22.53
C ALA A 714 -12.73 5.43 -22.27
N MET A 715 -13.30 4.45 -22.98
CA MET A 715 -12.86 3.05 -22.95
C MET A 715 -11.38 2.89 -23.34
N GLU A 716 -10.91 3.55 -24.39
CA GLU A 716 -9.49 3.50 -24.80
C GLU A 716 -8.55 4.01 -23.69
N TRP A 717 -8.91 5.10 -23.00
CA TRP A 717 -8.12 5.65 -21.90
C TRP A 717 -8.20 4.79 -20.63
N PHE A 718 -9.37 4.25 -20.30
CA PHE A 718 -9.48 3.29 -19.20
C PHE A 718 -8.63 2.04 -19.45
N LEU A 719 -8.59 1.52 -20.69
CA LEU A 719 -7.72 0.39 -21.04
C LEU A 719 -6.23 0.73 -20.88
N LYS A 720 -5.79 1.93 -21.28
CA LYS A 720 -4.41 2.39 -21.02
C LYS A 720 -4.09 2.47 -19.53
N ALA A 721 -5.02 2.96 -18.71
CA ALA A 721 -4.88 2.98 -17.25
C ALA A 721 -4.81 1.55 -16.66
N CYS A 722 -5.53 0.58 -17.25
CA CYS A 722 -5.44 -0.83 -16.86
C CYS A 722 -4.07 -1.45 -17.16
N ASP A 723 -3.42 -1.07 -18.28
CA ASP A 723 -2.08 -1.57 -18.63
C ASP A 723 -1.02 -1.18 -17.59
N VAL A 724 -1.24 -0.07 -16.87
CA VAL A 724 -0.42 0.37 -15.73
C VAL A 724 -1.02 -0.03 -14.36
N LYS A 725 -1.90 -1.05 -14.36
CA LYS A 725 -2.53 -1.67 -13.18
C LYS A 725 -3.44 -0.77 -12.34
N GLN A 726 -4.09 0.23 -12.95
CA GLN A 726 -5.08 1.03 -12.23
C GLN A 726 -6.42 0.28 -12.12
N SER A 727 -6.79 -0.11 -10.90
CA SER A 727 -7.93 -0.99 -10.66
C SER A 727 -9.29 -0.31 -10.89
N THR A 728 -9.40 0.98 -10.54
CA THR A 728 -10.63 1.77 -10.74
C THR A 728 -11.00 1.96 -12.20
N ALA A 729 -10.00 1.95 -13.10
CA ALA A 729 -10.26 1.96 -14.54
C ALA A 729 -11.00 0.68 -14.99
N MET A 730 -10.69 -0.48 -14.39
CA MET A 730 -11.40 -1.73 -14.66
C MET A 730 -12.85 -1.68 -14.19
N LEU A 731 -13.12 -1.02 -13.06
CA LEU A 731 -14.47 -0.78 -12.54
C LEU A 731 -15.27 0.11 -13.50
N ASN A 732 -14.69 1.22 -13.97
CA ASN A 732 -15.33 2.11 -14.95
C ASN A 732 -15.61 1.39 -16.29
N ILE A 733 -14.73 0.49 -16.74
CA ILE A 733 -15.00 -0.35 -17.92
C ILE A 733 -16.21 -1.26 -17.69
N GLY A 734 -16.29 -1.87 -16.49
CA GLY A 734 -17.45 -2.67 -16.10
C GLY A 734 -18.74 -1.86 -16.17
N GLU A 735 -18.73 -0.61 -15.70
CA GLU A 735 -19.87 0.32 -15.78
C GLU A 735 -20.27 0.67 -17.22
N LEU A 736 -19.29 0.89 -18.12
CA LEU A 736 -19.58 1.12 -19.54
C LEU A 736 -20.32 -0.06 -20.18
N TYR A 737 -19.94 -1.31 -19.85
CA TYR A 737 -20.65 -2.51 -20.32
C TYR A 737 -22.01 -2.69 -19.65
N TYR A 738 -22.11 -2.40 -18.35
CA TYR A 738 -23.36 -2.52 -17.59
C TYR A 738 -24.45 -1.62 -18.15
N ASN A 739 -24.10 -0.38 -18.51
CA ASN A 739 -25.04 0.61 -19.02
C ASN A 739 -25.14 0.66 -20.57
N GLY A 740 -24.23 0.00 -21.29
CA GLY A 740 -24.17 0.06 -22.75
C GLY A 740 -23.68 1.41 -23.29
N TYR A 741 -22.72 2.02 -22.60
CA TYR A 741 -22.13 3.31 -22.99
C TYR A 741 -20.96 3.12 -23.95
N GLY A 742 -21.12 3.52 -25.21
CA GLY A 742 -20.12 3.35 -26.28
C GLY A 742 -19.93 1.90 -26.76
N VAL A 743 -20.51 0.94 -26.05
CA VAL A 743 -20.52 -0.49 -26.36
C VAL A 743 -21.94 -1.03 -26.23
N GLU A 744 -22.21 -2.21 -26.81
CA GLU A 744 -23.48 -2.89 -26.57
C GLU A 744 -23.57 -3.29 -25.09
N MET A 745 -24.74 -3.06 -24.47
CA MET A 745 -25.00 -3.43 -23.09
C MET A 745 -24.78 -4.94 -22.90
N ASP A 746 -23.87 -5.30 -22.01
CA ASP A 746 -23.41 -6.68 -21.83
C ASP A 746 -23.06 -6.92 -20.35
N TYR A 747 -24.06 -7.34 -19.58
CA TYR A 747 -23.90 -7.66 -18.17
C TYR A 747 -22.90 -8.79 -17.92
N ALA A 748 -22.71 -9.73 -18.86
CA ALA A 748 -21.75 -10.82 -18.68
C ALA A 748 -20.30 -10.29 -18.74
N LYS A 749 -20.03 -9.31 -19.61
CA LYS A 749 -18.74 -8.61 -19.61
C LYS A 749 -18.58 -7.65 -18.45
N ALA A 750 -19.63 -6.96 -18.04
CA ALA A 750 -19.58 -6.06 -16.89
C ALA A 750 -19.12 -6.80 -15.63
N ILE A 751 -19.73 -7.96 -15.31
CA ILE A 751 -19.32 -8.76 -14.15
C ILE A 751 -17.90 -9.34 -14.29
N GLU A 752 -17.45 -9.67 -15.51
CA GLU A 752 -16.06 -10.09 -15.75
C GLU A 752 -15.06 -8.97 -15.41
N TRP A 753 -15.37 -7.74 -15.81
CA TRP A 753 -14.53 -6.58 -15.50
C TRP A 753 -14.57 -6.20 -14.02
N TYR A 754 -15.72 -6.30 -13.35
CA TYR A 754 -15.77 -6.11 -11.90
C TYR A 754 -14.96 -7.19 -11.16
N HIS A 755 -14.97 -8.44 -11.60
CA HIS A 755 -14.08 -9.46 -11.02
C HIS A 755 -12.60 -9.12 -11.23
N LYS A 756 -12.21 -8.63 -12.42
CA LYS A 756 -10.83 -8.18 -12.66
C LYS A 756 -10.43 -7.00 -11.77
N ALA A 757 -11.33 -6.03 -11.59
CA ALA A 757 -11.10 -4.88 -10.71
C ALA A 757 -10.88 -5.34 -9.26
N PHE A 758 -11.70 -6.28 -8.77
CA PHE A 758 -11.52 -6.89 -7.45
C PHE A 758 -10.20 -7.64 -7.32
N ASP A 759 -9.85 -8.49 -8.29
CA ASP A 759 -8.59 -9.23 -8.29
C ASP A 759 -7.36 -8.29 -8.36
N ALA A 760 -7.53 -7.09 -8.91
CA ALA A 760 -6.54 -6.02 -8.93
C ALA A 760 -6.51 -5.16 -7.64
N GLY A 761 -7.39 -5.44 -6.67
CA GLY A 761 -7.43 -4.79 -5.36
C GLY A 761 -8.50 -3.71 -5.18
N ASP A 762 -9.40 -3.52 -6.15
CA ASP A 762 -10.52 -2.57 -6.02
C ASP A 762 -11.68 -3.18 -5.23
N SER A 763 -11.86 -2.73 -3.98
CA SER A 763 -12.92 -3.25 -3.11
C SER A 763 -14.33 -2.85 -3.54
N ASP A 764 -14.47 -1.71 -4.23
CA ASP A 764 -15.78 -1.18 -4.60
C ASP A 764 -16.43 -2.05 -5.69
N ALA A 765 -15.62 -2.76 -6.47
CA ALA A 765 -16.08 -3.75 -7.43
C ALA A 765 -16.90 -4.89 -6.78
N MET A 766 -16.66 -5.20 -5.49
CA MET A 766 -17.44 -6.22 -4.78
C MET A 766 -18.92 -5.86 -4.68
N LEU A 767 -19.24 -4.58 -4.45
CA LEU A 767 -20.63 -4.13 -4.35
C LEU A 767 -21.36 -4.34 -5.68
N ASN A 768 -20.73 -3.95 -6.78
CA ASN A 768 -21.30 -4.15 -8.13
C ASN A 768 -21.48 -5.64 -8.45
N ILE A 769 -20.50 -6.50 -8.12
CA ILE A 769 -20.62 -7.96 -8.30
C ILE A 769 -21.83 -8.49 -7.53
N VAL A 770 -21.99 -8.05 -6.28
CA VAL A 770 -23.08 -8.51 -5.41
C VAL A 770 -24.44 -8.08 -5.95
N GLU A 771 -24.59 -6.83 -6.39
CA GLU A 771 -25.83 -6.35 -7.00
C GLU A 771 -26.19 -7.16 -8.25
N MET A 772 -25.20 -7.48 -9.09
CA MET A 772 -25.44 -8.31 -10.27
C MET A 772 -25.90 -9.73 -9.94
N TYR A 773 -25.36 -10.37 -8.90
CA TYR A 773 -25.85 -11.67 -8.41
C TYR A 773 -27.22 -11.57 -7.73
N ARG A 774 -27.47 -10.49 -6.98
CA ARG A 774 -28.75 -10.23 -6.31
C ARG A 774 -29.88 -10.02 -7.31
N ASP A 775 -29.61 -9.30 -8.39
CA ASP A 775 -30.62 -8.88 -9.36
C ASP A 775 -30.68 -9.83 -10.58
N GLY A 776 -29.75 -10.78 -10.68
CA GLY A 776 -29.67 -11.74 -11.79
C GLY A 776 -29.31 -11.08 -13.13
N GLN A 777 -28.44 -10.07 -13.08
CA GLN A 777 -28.02 -9.32 -14.27
C GLN A 777 -26.70 -9.89 -14.78
N GLY A 778 -26.70 -10.47 -15.99
CA GLY A 778 -25.51 -11.10 -16.59
C GLY A 778 -25.12 -12.45 -15.99
N VAL A 779 -25.70 -12.79 -14.85
CA VAL A 779 -25.61 -14.07 -14.15
C VAL A 779 -27.01 -14.51 -13.71
N GLU A 780 -27.19 -15.79 -13.43
CA GLU A 780 -28.44 -16.25 -12.80
C GLU A 780 -28.58 -15.61 -11.41
N GLN A 781 -29.78 -15.14 -11.07
CA GLN A 781 -30.06 -14.58 -9.74
C GLN A 781 -29.69 -15.61 -8.68
N ASP A 782 -28.73 -15.26 -7.82
CA ASP A 782 -28.16 -16.17 -6.85
C ASP A 782 -27.76 -15.40 -5.59
N TYR A 783 -28.73 -15.31 -4.68
CA TYR A 783 -28.50 -14.72 -3.35
C TYR A 783 -27.45 -15.49 -2.54
N THR A 784 -27.19 -16.77 -2.85
CA THR A 784 -26.15 -17.56 -2.17
C THR A 784 -24.77 -17.06 -2.56
N LYS A 785 -24.55 -16.80 -3.85
CA LYS A 785 -23.29 -16.19 -4.33
C LYS A 785 -23.14 -14.75 -3.87
N ALA A 786 -24.21 -13.97 -3.88
CA ALA A 786 -24.20 -12.63 -3.29
C ALA A 786 -23.73 -12.66 -1.82
N MET A 787 -24.23 -13.63 -1.04
CA MET A 787 -23.82 -13.87 0.34
C MET A 787 -22.34 -14.26 0.46
N GLU A 788 -21.82 -15.13 -0.41
CA GLU A 788 -20.39 -15.48 -0.44
C GLU A 788 -19.50 -14.25 -0.68
N TRP A 789 -19.90 -13.35 -1.57
CA TRP A 789 -19.17 -12.12 -1.85
C TRP A 789 -19.25 -11.11 -0.71
N TYR A 790 -20.41 -10.94 -0.07
CA TYR A 790 -20.50 -10.13 1.14
C TYR A 790 -19.63 -10.68 2.27
N LEU A 791 -19.54 -12.01 2.44
CA LEU A 791 -18.66 -12.61 3.45
C LEU A 791 -17.18 -12.27 3.19
N LYS A 792 -16.73 -12.34 1.93
CA LYS A 792 -15.36 -11.92 1.56
C LYS A 792 -15.10 -10.44 1.83
N ALA A 793 -16.06 -9.57 1.49
CA ALA A 793 -15.96 -8.14 1.80
C ALA A 793 -15.93 -7.89 3.31
N SER A 794 -16.68 -8.67 4.09
CA SER A 794 -16.69 -8.58 5.55
C SER A 794 -15.35 -8.99 6.18
N ASP A 795 -14.64 -9.98 5.61
CA ASP A 795 -13.30 -10.38 6.05
C ASP A 795 -12.26 -9.27 5.83
N ALA A 796 -12.49 -8.37 4.86
CA ALA A 796 -11.69 -7.18 4.62
C ALA A 796 -12.10 -5.97 5.50
N GLY A 797 -13.08 -6.13 6.41
CA GLY A 797 -13.47 -5.11 7.39
C GLY A 797 -14.57 -4.14 6.94
N HIS A 798 -15.22 -4.38 5.79
CA HIS A 798 -16.30 -3.51 5.31
C HIS A 798 -17.57 -3.69 6.16
N SER A 799 -17.88 -2.70 7.01
CA SER A 799 -19.00 -2.77 7.95
C SER A 799 -20.37 -2.76 7.26
N ASP A 800 -20.53 -2.07 6.12
CA ASP A 800 -21.77 -2.09 5.35
C ASP A 800 -22.09 -3.49 4.80
N SER A 801 -21.06 -4.24 4.39
CA SER A 801 -21.24 -5.64 3.98
C SER A 801 -21.73 -6.51 5.14
N MET A 802 -21.22 -6.27 6.36
CA MET A 802 -21.71 -6.95 7.57
C MET A 802 -23.19 -6.65 7.85
N VAL A 803 -23.64 -5.40 7.64
CA VAL A 803 -25.06 -5.03 7.74
C VAL A 803 -25.88 -5.77 6.69
N LYS A 804 -25.44 -5.80 5.43
CA LYS A 804 -26.18 -6.51 4.37
C LYS A 804 -26.28 -8.01 4.63
N ILE A 805 -25.23 -8.64 5.18
CA ILE A 805 -25.30 -10.03 5.66
C ILE A 805 -26.38 -10.19 6.74
N GLY A 806 -26.41 -9.28 7.72
CA GLY A 806 -27.43 -9.28 8.76
C GLY A 806 -28.85 -9.22 8.18
N VAL A 807 -29.08 -8.31 7.23
CA VAL A 807 -30.37 -8.17 6.51
C VAL A 807 -30.71 -9.42 5.70
N MET A 808 -29.73 -10.07 5.07
CA MET A 808 -29.96 -11.32 4.32
C MET A 808 -30.40 -12.46 5.26
N TYR A 809 -29.79 -12.59 6.43
CA TYR A 809 -30.25 -13.54 7.45
C TYR A 809 -31.63 -13.16 8.01
N GLN A 810 -31.90 -11.87 8.23
CA GLN A 810 -33.17 -11.37 8.73
C GLN A 810 -34.35 -11.69 7.79
N ASN A 811 -34.11 -11.64 6.48
CA ASN A 811 -35.14 -11.85 5.45
C ASN A 811 -35.11 -13.23 4.80
N GLY A 812 -34.06 -14.04 5.04
CA GLY A 812 -33.89 -15.35 4.41
C GLY A 812 -33.48 -15.29 2.94
N TYR A 813 -32.68 -14.30 2.55
CA TYR A 813 -32.19 -14.15 1.17
C TYR A 813 -30.94 -14.99 0.95
N GLY A 814 -31.02 -16.07 0.16
CA GLY A 814 -29.90 -16.97 -0.12
C GLY A 814 -29.48 -17.86 1.05
N VAL A 815 -30.10 -17.67 2.21
CA VAL A 815 -29.90 -18.43 3.44
C VAL A 815 -31.25 -18.65 4.12
N GLU A 816 -31.35 -19.65 5.01
CA GLU A 816 -32.53 -19.80 5.85
C GLU A 816 -32.67 -18.58 6.78
N GLN A 817 -33.90 -18.09 6.96
CA GLN A 817 -34.16 -16.95 7.82
C GLN A 817 -33.71 -17.24 9.26
N ASP A 818 -32.82 -16.41 9.78
CA ASP A 818 -32.20 -16.60 11.10
C ASP A 818 -31.94 -15.25 11.76
N TYR A 819 -32.89 -14.81 12.59
CA TYR A 819 -32.75 -13.56 13.33
C TYR A 819 -31.61 -13.58 14.34
N ALA A 820 -31.21 -14.75 14.87
CA ALA A 820 -30.10 -14.80 15.82
C ALA A 820 -28.77 -14.50 15.10
N LYS A 821 -28.55 -15.09 13.91
CA LYS A 821 -27.40 -14.75 13.08
C LYS A 821 -27.44 -13.32 12.55
N ALA A 822 -28.62 -12.80 12.20
CA ALA A 822 -28.76 -11.40 11.83
C ALA A 822 -28.25 -10.48 12.95
N MET A 823 -28.66 -10.74 14.20
CA MET A 823 -28.19 -10.03 15.39
C MET A 823 -26.67 -10.12 15.57
N GLU A 824 -26.08 -11.31 15.39
CA GLU A 824 -24.61 -11.48 15.48
C GLU A 824 -23.86 -10.61 14.45
N TRP A 825 -24.34 -10.55 13.22
CA TRP A 825 -23.72 -9.75 12.17
C TRP A 825 -23.91 -8.24 12.37
N PHE A 826 -25.08 -7.81 12.84
CA PHE A 826 -25.27 -6.41 13.20
C PHE A 826 -24.39 -6.00 14.38
N LEU A 827 -24.20 -6.87 15.39
CA LEU A 827 -23.28 -6.60 16.49
C LEU A 827 -21.83 -6.44 16.01
N LYS A 828 -21.37 -7.31 15.09
CA LYS A 828 -20.04 -7.17 14.47
C LYS A 828 -19.89 -5.86 13.69
N ALA A 829 -20.92 -5.46 12.95
CA ALA A 829 -20.93 -4.19 12.22
C ALA A 829 -20.93 -2.98 13.18
N SER A 830 -21.63 -3.10 14.32
CA SER A 830 -21.65 -2.07 15.38
C SER A 830 -20.29 -1.96 16.09
N ASP A 831 -19.54 -3.05 16.27
CA ASP A 831 -18.16 -2.99 16.78
C ASP A 831 -17.24 -2.15 15.86
N ALA A 832 -17.57 -2.09 14.55
CA ALA A 832 -16.96 -1.21 13.56
C ALA A 832 -17.62 0.19 13.47
N LYS A 833 -18.47 0.55 14.46
CA LYS A 833 -19.19 1.83 14.59
C LYS A 833 -20.13 2.16 13.44
N ASN A 834 -20.77 1.14 12.86
CA ASN A 834 -21.77 1.34 11.80
C ASN A 834 -23.16 1.68 12.40
N SER A 835 -23.68 2.87 12.10
CA SER A 835 -24.94 3.39 12.65
C SER A 835 -26.19 2.69 12.08
N GLU A 836 -26.16 2.18 10.84
CA GLU A 836 -27.24 1.38 10.26
C GLU A 836 -27.38 0.05 11.03
N ALA A 837 -26.26 -0.55 11.42
CA ALA A 837 -26.25 -1.74 12.26
C ALA A 837 -26.87 -1.50 13.64
N GLU A 838 -26.46 -0.41 14.31
CA GLU A 838 -26.97 -0.01 15.63
C GLU A 838 -28.48 0.25 15.59
N PHE A 839 -28.96 0.92 14.54
CA PHE A 839 -30.38 1.09 14.28
C PHE A 839 -31.11 -0.25 14.13
N ASN A 840 -30.59 -1.16 13.29
CA ASN A 840 -31.20 -2.47 13.07
C ASN A 840 -31.24 -3.32 14.36
N ILE A 841 -30.22 -3.25 15.21
CA ILE A 841 -30.23 -3.88 16.54
C ILE A 841 -31.37 -3.32 17.40
N GLY A 842 -31.53 -1.99 17.40
CA GLY A 842 -32.64 -1.32 18.10
C GLY A 842 -34.01 -1.82 17.62
N VAL A 843 -34.20 -1.94 16.30
CA VAL A 843 -35.43 -2.49 15.70
C VAL A 843 -35.66 -3.94 16.12
N MET A 844 -34.61 -4.76 16.17
CA MET A 844 -34.72 -6.16 16.60
C MET A 844 -35.14 -6.30 18.06
N TYR A 845 -34.59 -5.49 18.98
CA TYR A 845 -35.05 -5.45 20.36
C TYR A 845 -36.47 -4.91 20.51
N ARG A 846 -36.85 -3.89 19.73
CA ARG A 846 -38.20 -3.31 19.72
C ARG A 846 -39.26 -4.35 19.31
N ASN A 847 -38.94 -5.19 18.33
CA ASN A 847 -39.88 -6.17 17.76
C ASN A 847 -39.76 -7.58 18.37
N GLY A 848 -38.71 -7.86 19.15
CA GLY A 848 -38.44 -9.21 19.68
C GLY A 848 -37.98 -10.20 18.59
N CYS A 849 -37.28 -9.73 17.57
CA CYS A 849 -36.81 -10.57 16.46
C CYS A 849 -35.41 -11.12 16.79
N GLY A 850 -35.30 -12.43 17.06
CA GLY A 850 -34.02 -13.08 17.41
C GLY A 850 -33.55 -12.85 18.85
N VAL A 851 -34.23 -11.96 19.58
CA VAL A 851 -34.03 -11.65 21.00
C VAL A 851 -35.38 -11.47 21.69
N GLU A 852 -35.42 -11.57 23.01
CA GLU A 852 -36.64 -11.21 23.76
C GLU A 852 -36.94 -9.71 23.57
N GLN A 853 -38.22 -9.38 23.37
CA GLN A 853 -38.64 -8.00 23.17
C GLN A 853 -38.28 -7.15 24.39
N ASP A 854 -37.50 -6.09 24.17
CA ASP A 854 -37.00 -5.23 25.23
C ASP A 854 -36.93 -3.78 24.73
N TYR A 855 -37.97 -3.00 25.08
CA TYR A 855 -38.04 -1.60 24.70
C TYR A 855 -36.97 -0.73 25.37
N THR A 856 -36.48 -1.11 26.56
CA THR A 856 -35.43 -0.31 27.23
C THR A 856 -34.11 -0.46 26.47
N LYS A 857 -33.74 -1.69 26.07
CA LYS A 857 -32.57 -1.90 25.21
C LYS A 857 -32.74 -1.30 23.83
N ALA A 858 -33.92 -1.39 23.23
CA ALA A 858 -34.18 -0.75 21.95
C ALA A 858 -33.91 0.77 22.02
N MET A 859 -34.35 1.43 23.11
CA MET A 859 -34.08 2.84 23.35
C MET A 859 -32.57 3.13 23.47
N GLU A 860 -31.81 2.30 24.19
CA GLU A 860 -30.35 2.45 24.30
C GLU A 860 -29.64 2.38 22.94
N TRP A 861 -30.01 1.40 22.11
CA TRP A 861 -29.43 1.24 20.77
C TRP A 861 -29.84 2.36 19.81
N PHE A 862 -31.09 2.81 19.83
CA PHE A 862 -31.49 3.96 19.02
C PHE A 862 -30.79 5.25 19.46
N LEU A 863 -30.58 5.46 20.76
CA LEU A 863 -29.81 6.59 21.26
C LEU A 863 -28.36 6.54 20.77
N LEU A 864 -27.75 5.35 20.77
CA LEU A 864 -26.40 5.16 20.23
C LEU A 864 -26.33 5.54 18.74
N ALA A 865 -27.23 5.00 17.91
CA ALA A 865 -27.30 5.30 16.48
C ALA A 865 -27.58 6.79 16.19
N SER A 866 -28.29 7.49 17.09
CA SER A 866 -28.64 8.90 16.93
C SER A 866 -27.46 9.87 17.04
N HIS A 867 -26.31 9.45 17.58
CA HIS A 867 -25.13 10.31 17.73
C HIS A 867 -24.47 10.70 16.40
N VAL A 868 -24.79 10.02 15.31
CA VAL A 868 -24.26 10.26 13.95
C VAL A 868 -25.35 10.76 13.00
N GLU A 869 -26.35 11.48 13.52
CA GLU A 869 -27.46 12.05 12.72
C GLU A 869 -28.32 11.03 11.95
N GLN A 870 -28.35 9.76 12.40
CA GLN A 870 -29.21 8.75 11.79
C GLN A 870 -30.69 9.06 12.04
N SER A 871 -31.35 9.58 11.01
CA SER A 871 -32.67 10.22 11.10
C SER A 871 -33.79 9.23 11.51
N ALA A 872 -33.77 8.00 10.98
CA ALA A 872 -34.70 6.93 11.32
C ALA A 872 -34.63 6.50 12.80
N ALA A 873 -33.43 6.50 13.40
CA ALA A 873 -33.27 6.20 14.83
C ALA A 873 -33.89 7.29 15.69
N MET A 874 -33.69 8.57 15.33
CA MET A 874 -34.30 9.72 16.01
C MET A 874 -35.84 9.69 15.92
N PHE A 875 -36.38 9.34 14.75
CA PHE A 875 -37.81 9.14 14.57
C PHE A 875 -38.36 8.04 15.51
N ASN A 876 -37.69 6.88 15.56
CA ASN A 876 -38.09 5.77 16.43
C ASN A 876 -38.02 6.15 17.92
N ILE A 877 -37.03 6.94 18.35
CA ILE A 877 -36.99 7.49 19.72
C ILE A 877 -38.22 8.37 19.98
N GLY A 878 -38.60 9.21 19.01
CA GLY A 878 -39.81 10.01 19.06
C GLY A 878 -41.06 9.17 19.30
N ASP A 879 -41.23 8.11 18.51
CA ASP A 879 -42.33 7.14 18.66
C ASP A 879 -42.34 6.47 20.03
N MET A 880 -41.17 6.07 20.55
CA MET A 880 -41.08 5.45 21.86
C MET A 880 -41.48 6.39 22.99
N TYR A 881 -41.16 7.69 22.91
CA TYR A 881 -41.66 8.69 23.86
C TYR A 881 -43.14 8.99 23.68
N ARG A 882 -43.65 9.01 22.44
CA ARG A 882 -45.08 9.22 22.15
C ARG A 882 -45.93 8.11 22.74
N ASP A 883 -45.49 6.87 22.59
CA ASP A 883 -46.28 5.68 22.96
C ASP A 883 -45.95 5.17 24.39
N GLY A 884 -44.85 5.63 24.99
CA GLY A 884 -44.40 5.20 26.31
C GLY A 884 -43.73 3.81 26.31
N TYR A 885 -43.05 3.45 25.21
CA TYR A 885 -42.35 2.18 25.09
C TYR A 885 -40.94 2.26 25.70
N GLY A 886 -40.71 1.52 26.78
CA GLY A 886 -39.41 1.48 27.47
C GLY A 886 -39.06 2.75 28.27
N VAL A 887 -39.90 3.79 28.17
CA VAL A 887 -39.80 5.08 28.85
C VAL A 887 -41.18 5.56 29.27
N GLU A 888 -41.26 6.52 30.21
CA GLU A 888 -42.52 7.20 30.51
C GLU A 888 -42.99 8.01 29.30
N GLN A 889 -44.29 7.93 28.99
CA GLN A 889 -44.90 8.67 27.88
C GLN A 889 -44.68 10.18 28.07
N ASP A 890 -44.09 10.82 27.06
CA ASP A 890 -43.73 12.23 27.08
C ASP A 890 -43.81 12.82 25.66
N TYR A 891 -44.97 13.38 25.32
CA TYR A 891 -45.20 14.04 24.03
C TYR A 891 -44.27 15.24 23.78
N THR A 892 -43.80 15.92 24.84
CA THR A 892 -42.89 17.07 24.67
C THR A 892 -41.51 16.60 24.22
N LYS A 893 -41.02 15.49 24.78
CA LYS A 893 -39.79 14.85 24.31
C LYS A 893 -39.95 14.22 22.94
N ALA A 894 -41.08 13.56 22.67
CA ALA A 894 -41.39 13.02 21.34
C ALA A 894 -41.30 14.12 20.27
N MET A 895 -41.96 15.26 20.51
CA MET A 895 -41.91 16.43 19.62
C MET A 895 -40.49 16.92 19.37
N ARG A 896 -39.64 16.98 20.40
CA ARG A 896 -38.22 17.39 20.24
C ARG A 896 -37.43 16.41 19.39
N TRP A 897 -37.67 15.11 19.53
CA TRP A 897 -36.99 14.10 18.73
C TRP A 897 -37.47 14.08 17.29
N TYR A 898 -38.78 14.26 17.04
CA TYR A 898 -39.29 14.41 15.69
C TYR A 898 -38.72 15.66 15.00
N LEU A 899 -38.59 16.80 15.70
CA LEU A 899 -37.94 17.98 15.14
C LEU A 899 -36.49 17.70 14.73
N LYS A 900 -35.72 17.03 15.58
CA LYS A 900 -34.35 16.61 15.25
C LYS A 900 -34.29 15.66 14.05
N ALA A 901 -35.17 14.66 14.00
CA ALA A 901 -35.25 13.73 12.88
C ALA A 901 -35.60 14.44 11.57
N SER A 902 -36.54 15.39 11.61
CA SER A 902 -36.90 16.24 10.48
C SER A 902 -35.74 17.11 10.00
N ASP A 903 -34.97 17.71 10.93
CA ASP A 903 -33.79 18.51 10.59
C ASP A 903 -32.69 17.63 9.94
N ALA A 904 -32.60 16.36 10.34
CA ALA A 904 -31.76 15.33 9.70
C ALA A 904 -32.38 14.73 8.42
N GLY A 905 -33.51 15.25 7.94
CA GLY A 905 -34.11 14.89 6.65
C GLY A 905 -35.21 13.83 6.68
N ASP A 906 -35.58 13.28 7.85
CA ASP A 906 -36.65 12.28 7.97
C ASP A 906 -38.01 12.86 7.58
N THR A 907 -38.69 12.23 6.63
CA THR A 907 -39.97 12.70 6.10
C THR A 907 -41.16 12.28 6.98
N ASP A 908 -41.10 11.10 7.58
CA ASP A 908 -42.15 10.58 8.47
C ASP A 908 -42.20 11.39 9.78
N ALA A 909 -41.05 11.89 10.24
CA ALA A 909 -40.96 12.83 11.35
C ALA A 909 -41.73 14.13 11.08
N LYS A 910 -41.66 14.67 9.85
CA LYS A 910 -42.42 15.87 9.46
C LYS A 910 -43.92 15.63 9.53
N THR A 911 -44.38 14.46 9.05
CA THR A 911 -45.78 14.05 9.15
C THR A 911 -46.21 13.87 10.61
N SER A 912 -45.39 13.21 11.43
CA SER A 912 -45.61 13.06 12.87
C SER A 912 -45.72 14.41 13.59
N ILE A 913 -44.88 15.39 13.26
CA ILE A 913 -45.00 16.76 13.80
C ILE A 913 -46.34 17.39 13.43
N GLY A 914 -46.80 17.20 12.18
CA GLY A 914 -48.13 17.61 11.75
C GLY A 914 -49.24 17.02 12.62
N TYR A 915 -49.18 15.72 12.92
CA TYR A 915 -50.12 15.07 13.83
C TYR A 915 -50.02 15.59 15.28
N MET A 916 -48.83 15.90 15.77
CA MET A 916 -48.65 16.46 17.11
C MET A 916 -49.35 17.83 17.25
N TYR A 917 -49.26 18.69 16.23
CA TYR A 917 -50.00 19.96 16.19
C TYR A 917 -51.51 19.77 15.97
N ARG A 918 -51.91 18.84 15.09
CA ARG A 918 -53.33 18.56 14.79
C ARG A 918 -54.08 18.13 16.05
N ASN A 919 -53.46 17.30 16.88
CA ASN A 919 -54.10 16.70 18.06
C ASN A 919 -53.74 17.42 19.37
N GLY A 920 -52.81 18.38 19.37
CA GLY A 920 -52.35 19.08 20.57
C GLY A 920 -51.50 18.21 21.51
N TYR A 921 -50.69 17.29 20.96
CA TYR A 921 -49.83 16.41 21.73
C TYR A 921 -48.48 17.05 22.00
N GLY A 922 -48.19 17.38 23.28
CA GLY A 922 -46.94 18.03 23.69
C GLY A 922 -46.81 19.50 23.25
N VAL A 923 -47.79 20.01 22.51
CA VAL A 923 -47.91 21.38 22.00
C VAL A 923 -49.38 21.82 22.06
N GLU A 924 -49.65 23.12 22.00
CA GLU A 924 -51.02 23.61 21.83
C GLU A 924 -51.56 23.19 20.46
N GLN A 925 -52.84 22.77 20.42
CA GLN A 925 -53.49 22.38 19.18
C GLN A 925 -53.52 23.55 18.19
N ASP A 926 -52.97 23.33 16.99
CA ASP A 926 -52.80 24.37 15.99
C ASP A 926 -52.92 23.76 14.58
N TYR A 927 -54.12 23.80 14.01
CA TYR A 927 -54.37 23.27 12.68
C TYR A 927 -53.59 24.02 11.60
N THR A 928 -53.29 25.31 11.77
CA THR A 928 -52.51 26.07 10.78
C THR A 928 -51.09 25.52 10.69
N LYS A 929 -50.44 25.30 11.85
CA LYS A 929 -49.12 24.68 11.88
C LYS A 929 -49.13 23.23 11.44
N ALA A 930 -50.18 22.47 11.78
CA ALA A 930 -50.33 21.11 11.29
C ALA A 930 -50.33 21.08 9.75
N MET A 931 -51.11 21.96 9.12
CA MET A 931 -51.14 22.13 7.65
C MET A 931 -49.76 22.49 7.09
N GLU A 932 -49.03 23.43 7.70
CA GLU A 932 -47.67 23.79 7.27
C GLU A 932 -46.71 22.60 7.29
N TRP A 933 -46.77 21.77 8.33
CA TRP A 933 -45.91 20.59 8.45
C TRP A 933 -46.30 19.47 7.50
N PHE A 934 -47.60 19.22 7.29
CA PHE A 934 -48.04 18.27 6.27
C PHE A 934 -47.66 18.71 4.86
N LEU A 935 -47.74 20.01 4.53
CA LEU A 935 -47.27 20.53 3.24
C LEU A 935 -45.78 20.29 3.05
N LYS A 936 -44.95 20.58 4.07
CA LYS A 936 -43.50 20.29 4.03
C LYS A 936 -43.20 18.80 3.84
N ALA A 937 -43.96 17.91 4.48
CA ALA A 937 -43.81 16.47 4.34
C ALA A 937 -44.24 15.99 2.94
N SER A 938 -45.34 16.53 2.41
CA SER A 938 -45.83 16.28 1.06
C SER A 938 -44.85 16.74 -0.02
N ASP A 939 -44.25 17.93 0.14
CA ASP A 939 -43.22 18.45 -0.77
C ASP A 939 -41.97 17.56 -0.78
N ALA A 940 -41.71 16.84 0.32
CA ALA A 940 -40.68 15.82 0.43
C ALA A 940 -41.14 14.41 -0.03
N GLY A 941 -42.37 14.29 -0.57
CA GLY A 941 -42.87 13.06 -1.20
C GLY A 941 -43.74 12.16 -0.31
N ASN A 942 -43.96 12.46 0.97
CA ASN A 942 -44.72 11.60 1.88
C ASN A 942 -46.23 11.56 1.50
N SER A 943 -46.79 10.37 1.30
CA SER A 943 -48.20 10.19 0.87
C SER A 943 -49.21 10.35 2.01
N ASP A 944 -48.89 9.87 3.21
CA ASP A 944 -49.73 10.02 4.41
C ASP A 944 -50.00 11.49 4.74
N ALA A 945 -49.00 12.35 4.51
CA ALA A 945 -49.14 13.79 4.64
C ALA A 945 -50.13 14.37 3.62
N LYS A 946 -50.11 13.90 2.36
CA LYS A 946 -51.08 14.31 1.33
C LYS A 946 -52.50 13.87 1.69
N VAL A 947 -52.67 12.64 2.21
CA VAL A 947 -53.95 12.15 2.73
C VAL A 947 -54.42 13.06 3.87
N SER A 948 -53.54 13.36 4.83
CA SER A 948 -53.86 14.22 5.98
C SER A 948 -54.28 15.64 5.56
N ILE A 949 -53.67 16.22 4.52
CA ILE A 949 -54.11 17.51 3.96
C ILE A 949 -55.52 17.39 3.37
N GLY A 950 -55.79 16.30 2.63
CA GLY A 950 -57.12 16.00 2.11
C GLY A 950 -58.17 15.92 3.22
N GLU A 951 -57.86 15.24 4.33
CA GLU A 951 -58.73 15.15 5.51
C GLU A 951 -59.00 16.53 6.13
N MET A 952 -57.98 17.40 6.19
CA MET A 952 -58.15 18.75 6.73
C MET A 952 -59.13 19.60 5.91
N TYR A 953 -59.10 19.48 4.58
CA TYR A 953 -60.08 20.12 3.69
C TYR A 953 -61.46 19.47 3.77
N ARG A 954 -61.53 18.14 3.90
CA ARG A 954 -62.80 17.41 4.00
C ARG A 954 -63.54 17.73 5.30
N ASP A 955 -62.83 17.81 6.41
CA ASP A 955 -63.41 17.86 7.76
C ASP A 955 -63.41 19.29 8.37
N SER A 956 -62.99 20.30 7.59
CA SER A 956 -62.89 21.72 7.99
C SER A 956 -61.91 22.00 9.14
N HIS A 957 -60.79 21.29 9.21
CA HIS A 957 -59.77 21.49 10.25
C HIS A 957 -58.79 22.60 9.86
N GLY A 958 -58.95 23.80 10.42
CA GLY A 958 -58.07 24.96 10.16
C GLY A 958 -58.24 25.62 8.79
N VAL A 959 -59.07 25.05 7.93
CA VAL A 959 -59.47 25.56 6.61
C VAL A 959 -60.98 25.41 6.44
N GLU A 960 -61.58 26.20 5.55
CA GLU A 960 -62.99 26.00 5.17
C GLU A 960 -63.14 24.67 4.45
N GLN A 961 -64.25 23.97 4.72
CA GLN A 961 -64.56 22.70 4.08
C GLN A 961 -64.60 22.84 2.55
N ASP A 962 -63.81 22.03 1.86
CA ASP A 962 -63.69 22.04 0.40
C ASP A 962 -63.41 20.63 -0.12
N TYR A 963 -64.48 19.91 -0.44
CA TYR A 963 -64.38 18.55 -0.98
C TYR A 963 -63.64 18.49 -2.32
N THR A 964 -63.66 19.57 -3.12
CA THR A 964 -62.95 19.58 -4.41
C THR A 964 -61.44 19.59 -4.19
N LYS A 965 -60.96 20.41 -3.25
CA LYS A 965 -59.54 20.41 -2.86
C LYS A 965 -59.15 19.13 -2.14
N ALA A 966 -60.02 18.57 -1.30
CA ALA A 966 -59.77 17.27 -0.67
C ALA A 966 -59.51 16.19 -1.75
N MET A 967 -60.37 16.13 -2.77
CA MET A 967 -60.22 15.23 -3.91
C MET A 967 -58.89 15.42 -4.65
N GLU A 968 -58.48 16.67 -4.92
CA GLU A 968 -57.18 16.95 -5.56
C GLU A 968 -56.00 16.40 -4.75
N TRP A 969 -56.03 16.50 -3.43
CA TRP A 969 -54.97 15.98 -2.56
C TRP A 969 -54.97 14.46 -2.46
N TYR A 970 -56.14 13.83 -2.39
CA TYR A 970 -56.23 12.37 -2.44
C TYR A 970 -55.74 11.81 -3.78
N LEU A 971 -56.05 12.46 -4.91
CA LEU A 971 -55.51 12.06 -6.22
C LEU A 971 -53.99 12.09 -6.24
N LYS A 972 -53.37 13.17 -5.72
CA LYS A 972 -51.90 13.27 -5.59
C LYS A 972 -51.28 12.21 -4.66
N ALA A 973 -52.02 11.75 -3.66
CA ALA A 973 -51.60 10.64 -2.80
C ALA A 973 -51.72 9.30 -3.54
N SER A 974 -52.81 9.11 -4.29
CA SER A 974 -53.03 7.90 -5.09
C SER A 974 -52.03 7.74 -6.24
N ASP A 975 -51.58 8.84 -6.86
CA ASP A 975 -50.50 8.83 -7.86
C ASP A 975 -49.16 8.37 -7.27
N ALA A 976 -48.99 8.52 -5.94
CA ALA A 976 -47.85 7.99 -5.19
C ALA A 976 -48.09 6.55 -4.69
N GLY A 977 -49.20 5.91 -5.07
CA GLY A 977 -49.54 4.53 -4.72
C GLY A 977 -50.30 4.36 -3.41
N ASP A 978 -50.81 5.44 -2.80
CA ASP A 978 -51.46 5.38 -1.49
C ASP A 978 -52.84 4.70 -1.55
N LEU A 979 -52.98 3.57 -0.85
CA LEU A 979 -54.18 2.74 -0.88
C LEU A 979 -55.36 3.35 -0.12
N VAL A 980 -55.09 4.08 0.96
CA VAL A 980 -56.13 4.74 1.76
C VAL A 980 -56.73 5.89 0.94
N ALA A 981 -55.89 6.64 0.22
CA ALA A 981 -56.35 7.65 -0.72
C ALA A 981 -57.26 7.06 -1.81
N MET A 982 -56.88 5.91 -2.40
CA MET A 982 -57.71 5.24 -3.41
C MET A 982 -59.08 4.82 -2.88
N LEU A 983 -59.16 4.32 -1.64
CA LEU A 983 -60.43 4.03 -0.97
C LEU A 983 -61.28 5.30 -0.82
N ILE A 984 -60.71 6.37 -0.25
CA ILE A 984 -61.43 7.62 0.02
C ILE A 984 -61.93 8.23 -1.30
N ILE A 985 -61.15 8.18 -2.37
CA ILE A 985 -61.58 8.62 -3.71
C ILE A 985 -62.81 7.82 -4.17
N GLY A 986 -62.81 6.49 -3.99
CA GLY A 986 -63.96 5.66 -4.31
C GLY A 986 -65.21 6.04 -3.50
N GLU A 987 -65.06 6.31 -2.21
CA GLU A 987 -66.14 6.80 -1.35
C GLU A 987 -66.67 8.17 -1.78
N MET A 988 -65.78 9.10 -2.16
CA MET A 988 -66.16 10.43 -2.65
C MET A 988 -66.95 10.35 -3.96
N TYR A 989 -66.60 9.44 -4.88
CA TYR A 989 -67.40 9.17 -6.09
C TYR A 989 -68.74 8.52 -5.78
N ARG A 990 -68.78 7.58 -4.82
CA ARG A 990 -70.02 6.93 -4.36
C ARG A 990 -70.98 7.95 -3.75
N ASP A 991 -70.47 8.89 -2.96
CA ASP A 991 -71.28 9.82 -2.17
C ASP A 991 -71.49 11.18 -2.87
N GLY A 992 -70.84 11.42 -4.01
CA GLY A 992 -70.94 12.68 -4.75
C GLY A 992 -70.28 13.87 -4.04
N GLN A 993 -69.20 13.62 -3.29
CA GLN A 993 -68.50 14.64 -2.50
C GLN A 993 -67.35 15.24 -3.31
N GLY A 994 -67.45 16.53 -3.70
CA GLY A 994 -66.41 17.22 -4.49
C GLY A 994 -66.36 16.82 -5.97
N VAL A 995 -67.14 15.82 -6.36
CA VAL A 995 -67.34 15.33 -7.73
C VAL A 995 -68.81 14.96 -7.93
N GLU A 996 -69.25 14.84 -9.18
CA GLU A 996 -70.58 14.29 -9.47
C GLU A 996 -70.63 12.82 -9.03
N GLN A 997 -71.74 12.38 -8.44
CA GLN A 997 -71.91 11.01 -7.98
C GLN A 997 -71.80 10.04 -9.16
N ASP A 998 -70.85 9.11 -9.09
CA ASP A 998 -70.58 8.12 -10.14
C ASP A 998 -70.13 6.79 -9.52
N TYR A 999 -71.07 5.85 -9.44
CA TYR A 999 -70.82 4.51 -8.92
C TYR A 999 -69.90 3.66 -9.81
N THR A 1000 -69.79 3.97 -11.10
CA THR A 1000 -68.89 3.25 -12.01
C THR A 1000 -67.44 3.63 -11.68
N MET A 1001 -67.18 4.93 -11.50
CA MET A 1001 -65.88 5.42 -11.07
C MET A 1001 -65.55 4.96 -9.64
N ALA A 1002 -66.53 4.92 -8.74
CA ALA A 1002 -66.35 4.37 -7.40
C ALA A 1002 -65.87 2.90 -7.47
N MET A 1003 -66.51 2.07 -8.30
CA MET A 1003 -66.10 0.67 -8.53
C MET A 1003 -64.67 0.57 -9.05
N GLU A 1004 -64.28 1.40 -10.03
CA GLU A 1004 -62.91 1.39 -10.57
C GLU A 1004 -61.86 1.71 -9.50
N TRP A 1005 -62.11 2.71 -8.65
CA TRP A 1005 -61.20 3.09 -7.57
C TRP A 1005 -61.14 2.06 -6.44
N PHE A 1006 -62.27 1.47 -6.06
CA PHE A 1006 -62.27 0.36 -5.10
C PHE A 1006 -61.50 -0.86 -5.63
N LEU A 1007 -61.63 -1.18 -6.92
CA LEU A 1007 -60.85 -2.27 -7.54
C LEU A 1007 -59.34 -1.98 -7.50
N LYS A 1008 -58.92 -0.74 -7.76
CA LYS A 1008 -57.51 -0.33 -7.62
C LYS A 1008 -56.98 -0.50 -6.19
N ALA A 1009 -57.80 -0.18 -5.19
CA ALA A 1009 -57.42 -0.37 -3.77
C ALA A 1009 -57.38 -1.85 -3.34
N CYS A 1010 -58.08 -2.75 -4.04
CA CYS A 1010 -58.18 -4.17 -3.68
C CYS A 1010 -56.93 -5.01 -3.99
N ASP A 1011 -56.11 -4.62 -4.97
CA ASP A 1011 -54.93 -5.39 -5.38
C ASP A 1011 -53.88 -5.56 -4.26
N ALA A 1012 -54.02 -4.78 -3.16
CA ALA A 1012 -53.20 -4.87 -1.95
C ALA A 1012 -53.94 -5.42 -0.71
N LYS A 1013 -55.06 -6.14 -0.89
CA LYS A 1013 -55.89 -6.74 0.18
C LYS A 1013 -56.54 -5.74 1.14
N GLN A 1014 -56.86 -4.53 0.68
CA GLN A 1014 -57.62 -3.60 1.53
C GLN A 1014 -59.07 -4.11 1.71
N SER A 1015 -59.42 -4.48 2.95
CA SER A 1015 -60.65 -5.22 3.25
C SER A 1015 -61.92 -4.37 3.06
N THR A 1016 -61.85 -3.08 3.37
CA THR A 1016 -62.98 -2.14 3.27
C THR A 1016 -63.36 -1.83 1.82
N ALA A 1017 -62.40 -1.75 0.88
CA ALA A 1017 -62.71 -1.65 -0.54
C ALA A 1017 -63.48 -2.89 -1.04
N MET A 1018 -63.09 -4.09 -0.58
CA MET A 1018 -63.80 -5.33 -0.93
C MET A 1018 -65.23 -5.35 -0.39
N LEU A 1019 -65.45 -4.82 0.82
CA LEU A 1019 -66.79 -4.63 1.40
C LEU A 1019 -67.63 -3.69 0.53
N ASN A 1020 -67.10 -2.51 0.18
CA ASN A 1020 -67.78 -1.51 -0.66
C ASN A 1020 -68.12 -2.07 -2.05
N ILE A 1021 -67.24 -2.87 -2.67
CA ILE A 1021 -67.54 -3.56 -3.94
C ILE A 1021 -68.72 -4.53 -3.76
N GLY A 1022 -68.74 -5.29 -2.66
CA GLY A 1022 -69.86 -6.17 -2.32
C GLY A 1022 -71.18 -5.40 -2.23
N GLU A 1023 -71.18 -4.22 -1.60
CA GLU A 1023 -72.36 -3.35 -1.51
C GLU A 1023 -72.81 -2.81 -2.88
N LEU A 1024 -71.88 -2.44 -3.77
CA LEU A 1024 -72.23 -1.99 -5.13
C LEU A 1024 -72.95 -3.11 -5.91
N TYR A 1025 -72.46 -4.36 -5.82
CA TYR A 1025 -73.13 -5.52 -6.43
C TYR A 1025 -74.47 -5.86 -5.76
N TYR A 1026 -74.56 -5.73 -4.44
CA TYR A 1026 -75.78 -6.00 -3.69
C TYR A 1026 -76.91 -5.04 -4.08
N ASN A 1027 -76.60 -3.75 -4.28
CA ASN A 1027 -77.58 -2.72 -4.62
C ASN A 1027 -77.75 -2.50 -6.13
N GLY A 1028 -76.84 -2.99 -6.97
CA GLY A 1028 -76.83 -2.71 -8.41
C GLY A 1028 -76.40 -1.27 -8.74
N TYR A 1029 -75.48 -0.71 -7.95
CA TYR A 1029 -74.96 0.64 -8.15
C TYR A 1029 -73.72 0.62 -9.05
N GLY A 1030 -73.80 1.25 -10.23
CA GLY A 1030 -72.70 1.26 -11.21
C GLY A 1030 -72.47 -0.08 -11.93
N VAL A 1031 -73.12 -1.15 -11.48
CA VAL A 1031 -73.08 -2.50 -12.05
C VAL A 1031 -74.47 -3.13 -12.04
N GLU A 1032 -74.67 -4.18 -12.85
CA GLU A 1032 -75.89 -4.99 -12.74
C GLU A 1032 -75.95 -5.66 -11.37
N GLN A 1033 -77.12 -5.60 -10.72
CA GLN A 1033 -77.34 -6.20 -9.40
C GLN A 1033 -77.08 -7.71 -9.46
N ASP A 1034 -76.16 -8.17 -8.62
CA ASP A 1034 -75.74 -9.58 -8.59
C ASP A 1034 -75.39 -10.01 -7.16
N TYR A 1035 -76.37 -10.63 -6.50
CA TYR A 1035 -76.18 -11.13 -5.14
C TYR A 1035 -75.14 -12.26 -5.04
N THR A 1036 -74.90 -13.01 -6.11
CA THR A 1036 -73.89 -14.08 -6.08
C THR A 1036 -72.49 -13.48 -6.04
N LYS A 1037 -72.25 -12.41 -6.81
CA LYS A 1037 -71.00 -11.67 -6.75
C LYS A 1037 -70.84 -10.89 -5.45
N ALA A 1038 -71.93 -10.30 -4.93
CA ALA A 1038 -71.89 -9.58 -3.66
C ALA A 1038 -71.39 -10.50 -2.52
N ILE A 1039 -71.93 -11.71 -2.40
CA ILE A 1039 -71.51 -12.64 -1.35
C ILE A 1039 -70.07 -13.15 -1.54
N GLU A 1040 -69.61 -13.33 -2.78
CA GLU A 1040 -68.20 -13.65 -3.08
C GLU A 1040 -67.25 -12.54 -2.60
N TRP A 1041 -67.59 -11.27 -2.85
CA TRP A 1041 -66.80 -10.13 -2.40
C TRP A 1041 -66.82 -9.95 -0.88
N TYR A 1042 -67.96 -10.18 -0.22
CA TYR A 1042 -68.01 -10.20 1.24
C TYR A 1042 -67.14 -11.31 1.84
N HIS A 1043 -67.08 -12.48 1.23
CA HIS A 1043 -66.13 -13.53 1.66
C HIS A 1043 -64.67 -13.10 1.51
N LYS A 1044 -64.30 -12.47 0.38
CA LYS A 1044 -62.95 -11.92 0.20
C LYS A 1044 -62.63 -10.84 1.25
N ALA A 1045 -63.58 -9.97 1.58
CA ALA A 1045 -63.41 -8.96 2.63
C ALA A 1045 -63.14 -9.61 3.99
N ILE A 1046 -63.85 -10.70 4.33
CA ILE A 1046 -63.63 -11.46 5.58
C ILE A 1046 -62.25 -12.12 5.59
N ASP A 1047 -61.82 -12.72 4.48
CA ASP A 1047 -60.49 -13.32 4.35
C ASP A 1047 -59.37 -12.26 4.45
N ALA A 1048 -59.68 -11.02 4.07
CA ALA A 1048 -58.84 -9.84 4.25
C ALA A 1048 -58.95 -9.19 5.66
N GLY A 1049 -59.85 -9.68 6.53
CA GLY A 1049 -59.97 -9.24 7.92
C GLY A 1049 -61.18 -8.37 8.26
N ASP A 1050 -62.05 -8.04 7.30
CA ASP A 1050 -63.21 -7.19 7.54
C ASP A 1050 -64.35 -7.94 8.27
N SER A 1051 -64.71 -7.50 9.47
CA SER A 1051 -65.81 -8.12 10.23
C SER A 1051 -67.19 -7.61 9.85
N ASP A 1052 -67.32 -6.45 9.18
CA ASP A 1052 -68.61 -5.87 8.78
C ASP A 1052 -69.26 -6.69 7.67
N ALA A 1053 -68.44 -7.28 6.80
CA ALA A 1053 -68.88 -8.21 5.77
C ALA A 1053 -69.64 -9.44 6.35
N LYS A 1054 -69.34 -9.86 7.58
CA LYS A 1054 -70.04 -10.99 8.23
C LYS A 1054 -71.52 -10.66 8.50
N VAL A 1055 -71.84 -9.40 8.80
CA VAL A 1055 -73.23 -8.94 9.01
C VAL A 1055 -74.00 -9.04 7.70
N HIS A 1056 -73.40 -8.56 6.61
CA HIS A 1056 -73.98 -8.59 5.27
C HIS A 1056 -74.28 -10.01 4.80
N ILE A 1057 -73.35 -10.96 4.99
CA ILE A 1057 -73.59 -12.38 4.69
C ILE A 1057 -74.75 -12.93 5.52
N GLY A 1058 -74.84 -12.57 6.81
CA GLY A 1058 -75.97 -12.94 7.66
C GLY A 1058 -77.30 -12.46 7.09
N VAL A 1059 -77.36 -11.20 6.64
CA VAL A 1059 -78.54 -10.60 5.97
C VAL A 1059 -78.88 -11.32 4.66
N MET A 1060 -77.88 -11.73 3.88
CA MET A 1060 -78.10 -12.45 2.63
C MET A 1060 -78.72 -13.85 2.87
N TYR A 1061 -78.25 -14.60 3.86
CA TYR A 1061 -78.88 -15.87 4.27
C TYR A 1061 -80.27 -15.67 4.88
N HIS A 1062 -80.45 -14.60 5.66
CA HIS A 1062 -81.73 -14.26 6.29
C HIS A 1062 -82.80 -13.97 5.24
N ASN A 1063 -82.44 -13.31 4.13
CA ASN A 1063 -83.40 -12.94 3.07
C ASN A 1063 -83.42 -13.91 1.88
N GLY A 1064 -82.41 -14.77 1.74
CA GLY A 1064 -82.24 -15.65 0.56
C GLY A 1064 -81.72 -14.92 -0.68
N TYR A 1065 -80.89 -13.88 -0.50
CA TYR A 1065 -80.29 -13.11 -1.59
C TYR A 1065 -79.00 -13.79 -2.06
N GLY A 1066 -78.99 -14.31 -3.30
CA GLY A 1066 -77.82 -14.99 -3.89
C GLY A 1066 -77.49 -16.36 -3.27
N VAL A 1067 -78.18 -16.74 -2.20
CA VAL A 1067 -78.08 -18.03 -1.50
C VAL A 1067 -79.47 -18.57 -1.17
N GLU A 1068 -79.55 -19.86 -0.87
CA GLU A 1068 -80.80 -20.43 -0.33
C GLU A 1068 -81.13 -19.78 1.02
N HIS A 1069 -82.38 -19.39 1.17
CA HIS A 1069 -82.91 -18.79 2.38
C HIS A 1069 -82.77 -19.75 3.57
N ASP A 1070 -81.97 -19.37 4.58
CA ASP A 1070 -81.59 -20.23 5.70
C ASP A 1070 -81.34 -19.41 6.98
N TYR A 1071 -82.35 -19.38 7.85
CA TYR A 1071 -82.25 -18.68 9.13
C TYR A 1071 -81.23 -19.28 10.10
N ILE A 1072 -80.92 -20.58 10.01
CA ILE A 1072 -79.93 -21.19 10.91
C ILE A 1072 -78.54 -20.66 10.53
N LYS A 1073 -78.22 -20.65 9.23
CA LYS A 1073 -76.96 -20.05 8.74
C LYS A 1073 -76.89 -18.55 8.97
N ALA A 1074 -77.99 -17.82 8.82
CA ALA A 1074 -78.03 -16.40 9.15
C ALA A 1074 -77.63 -16.16 10.62
N MET A 1075 -78.22 -16.94 11.55
CA MET A 1075 -77.89 -16.90 12.98
C MET A 1075 -76.40 -17.22 13.23
N GLU A 1076 -75.84 -18.23 12.56
CA GLU A 1076 -74.41 -18.57 12.68
C GLU A 1076 -73.50 -17.40 12.26
N TRP A 1077 -73.82 -16.72 11.16
CA TRP A 1077 -73.04 -15.57 10.68
C TRP A 1077 -73.17 -14.36 11.60
N TYR A 1078 -74.38 -14.07 12.11
CA TYR A 1078 -74.55 -13.01 13.10
C TYR A 1078 -73.80 -13.30 14.41
N LEU A 1079 -73.75 -14.55 14.88
CA LEU A 1079 -72.96 -14.91 16.06
C LEU A 1079 -71.45 -14.71 15.82
N LYS A 1080 -70.95 -15.04 14.63
CA LYS A 1080 -69.55 -14.77 14.24
C LYS A 1080 -69.25 -13.27 14.17
N ALA A 1081 -70.18 -12.45 13.69
CA ALA A 1081 -70.06 -11.00 13.67
C ALA A 1081 -70.15 -10.39 15.09
N CYS A 1082 -71.02 -10.92 15.95
CA CYS A 1082 -71.13 -10.53 17.35
C CYS A 1082 -69.84 -10.82 18.13
N ALA A 1083 -69.18 -11.97 17.89
CA ALA A 1083 -67.89 -12.27 18.48
C ALA A 1083 -66.78 -11.28 18.05
N ALA A 1084 -66.96 -10.61 16.91
CA ALA A 1084 -66.10 -9.52 16.43
C ALA A 1084 -66.57 -8.12 16.89
N GLY A 1085 -67.59 -8.04 17.76
CA GLY A 1085 -68.07 -6.78 18.34
C GLY A 1085 -69.13 -6.03 17.54
N GLN A 1086 -69.68 -6.61 16.47
CA GLN A 1086 -70.61 -5.90 15.58
C GLN A 1086 -72.01 -5.71 16.19
N SER A 1087 -72.38 -4.46 16.50
CA SER A 1087 -73.62 -4.11 17.20
C SER A 1087 -74.88 -4.43 16.38
N THR A 1088 -74.87 -4.19 15.07
CA THR A 1088 -75.98 -4.54 14.16
C THR A 1088 -76.23 -6.05 14.11
N ALA A 1089 -75.20 -6.89 14.25
CA ALA A 1089 -75.38 -8.34 14.36
C ALA A 1089 -76.05 -8.74 15.68
N ILE A 1090 -75.66 -8.09 16.78
CA ILE A 1090 -76.30 -8.28 18.11
C ILE A 1090 -77.79 -7.90 18.02
N PHE A 1091 -78.11 -6.80 17.33
CA PHE A 1091 -79.48 -6.38 17.07
C PHE A 1091 -80.27 -7.41 16.26
N ASN A 1092 -79.73 -7.87 15.13
CA ASN A 1092 -80.37 -8.87 14.27
C ASN A 1092 -80.61 -10.21 14.97
N ILE A 1093 -79.72 -10.63 15.88
CA ILE A 1093 -79.96 -11.81 16.73
C ILE A 1093 -81.20 -11.60 17.61
N GLY A 1094 -81.35 -10.40 18.20
CA GLY A 1094 -82.54 -10.04 18.97
C GLY A 1094 -83.83 -10.12 18.14
N VAL A 1095 -83.79 -9.61 16.90
CA VAL A 1095 -84.90 -9.71 15.94
C VAL A 1095 -85.26 -11.18 15.64
N MET A 1096 -84.26 -12.04 15.44
CA MET A 1096 -84.51 -13.46 15.15
C MET A 1096 -85.16 -14.21 16.33
N TYR A 1097 -84.80 -13.89 17.58
CA TYR A 1097 -85.51 -14.41 18.76
C TYR A 1097 -86.93 -13.86 18.89
N ARG A 1098 -87.14 -12.58 18.57
CA ARG A 1098 -88.46 -11.93 18.59
C ARG A 1098 -89.43 -12.59 17.61
N ASP A 1099 -88.93 -12.93 16.42
CA ASP A 1099 -89.76 -13.43 15.32
C ASP A 1099 -89.76 -14.97 15.20
N GLY A 1100 -88.95 -15.66 15.99
CA GLY A 1100 -88.84 -17.13 15.96
C GLY A 1100 -88.17 -17.68 14.69
N GLN A 1101 -87.23 -16.92 14.12
CA GLN A 1101 -86.56 -17.25 12.86
C GLN A 1101 -85.25 -17.98 13.15
N GLY A 1102 -85.16 -19.26 12.79
CA GLY A 1102 -83.97 -20.10 13.02
C GLY A 1102 -83.78 -20.53 14.48
N VAL A 1103 -84.58 -20.00 15.41
CA VAL A 1103 -84.65 -20.34 16.83
C VAL A 1103 -86.10 -20.33 17.30
N GLU A 1104 -86.39 -20.96 18.45
CA GLU A 1104 -87.72 -20.85 19.07
C GLU A 1104 -87.99 -19.40 19.49
N GLN A 1105 -89.21 -18.91 19.22
CA GLN A 1105 -89.62 -17.55 19.55
C GLN A 1105 -89.52 -17.30 21.06
N ASP A 1106 -88.76 -16.28 21.46
CA ASP A 1106 -88.50 -15.94 22.85
C ASP A 1106 -88.32 -14.43 23.01
N TYR A 1107 -89.39 -13.75 23.42
CA TYR A 1107 -89.39 -12.31 23.62
C TYR A 1107 -88.50 -11.87 24.80
N THR A 1108 -88.27 -12.72 25.80
CA THR A 1108 -87.39 -12.37 26.92
C THR A 1108 -85.93 -12.37 26.48
N LYS A 1109 -85.52 -13.36 25.68
CA LYS A 1109 -84.19 -13.35 25.06
C LYS A 1109 -84.03 -12.23 24.03
N ALA A 1110 -85.06 -11.95 23.24
CA ALA A 1110 -85.02 -10.81 22.31
C ALA A 1110 -84.73 -9.50 23.05
N MET A 1111 -85.37 -9.28 24.21
CA MET A 1111 -85.13 -8.12 25.06
C MET A 1111 -83.68 -8.06 25.57
N GLU A 1112 -83.13 -9.19 26.04
CA GLU A 1112 -81.74 -9.27 26.49
C GLU A 1112 -80.75 -8.91 25.38
N TRP A 1113 -80.98 -9.40 24.16
CA TRP A 1113 -80.14 -9.12 23.00
C TRP A 1113 -80.26 -7.66 22.54
N HIS A 1114 -81.46 -7.08 22.54
CA HIS A 1114 -81.62 -5.67 22.21
C HIS A 1114 -80.97 -4.76 23.26
N LEU A 1115 -81.01 -5.09 24.55
CA LEU A 1115 -80.27 -4.34 25.58
C LEU A 1115 -78.76 -4.39 25.33
N LYS A 1116 -78.21 -5.57 25.02
CA LYS A 1116 -76.79 -5.71 24.65
C LYS A 1116 -76.43 -4.90 23.40
N ALA A 1117 -77.30 -4.89 22.39
CA ALA A 1117 -77.08 -4.11 21.17
C ALA A 1117 -77.11 -2.60 21.45
N SER A 1118 -78.02 -2.14 22.31
CA SER A 1118 -78.08 -0.75 22.77
C SER A 1118 -76.82 -0.35 23.56
N ASP A 1119 -76.33 -1.22 24.45
CA ASP A 1119 -75.08 -0.98 25.19
C ASP A 1119 -73.86 -0.94 24.26
N ALA A 1120 -73.91 -1.68 23.15
CA ALA A 1120 -72.95 -1.62 22.05
C ALA A 1120 -73.20 -0.45 21.07
N GLY A 1121 -74.18 0.42 21.36
CA GLY A 1121 -74.42 1.66 20.61
C GLY A 1121 -75.48 1.61 19.51
N ASP A 1122 -76.11 0.46 19.25
CA ASP A 1122 -77.13 0.31 18.19
C ASP A 1122 -78.42 1.09 18.52
N THR A 1123 -78.85 1.95 17.61
CA THR A 1123 -80.00 2.85 17.83
C THR A 1123 -81.34 2.18 17.53
N ASP A 1124 -81.40 1.26 16.56
CA ASP A 1124 -82.61 0.49 16.25
C ASP A 1124 -82.97 -0.50 17.36
N ALA A 1125 -81.96 -0.97 18.09
CA ALA A 1125 -82.15 -1.72 19.32
C ALA A 1125 -82.90 -0.92 20.39
N LYS A 1126 -82.58 0.38 20.56
CA LYS A 1126 -83.28 1.28 21.51
C LYS A 1126 -84.75 1.45 21.12
N THR A 1127 -85.02 1.63 19.83
CA THR A 1127 -86.40 1.70 19.30
C THR A 1127 -87.15 0.38 19.51
N SER A 1128 -86.50 -0.75 19.28
CA SER A 1128 -87.10 -2.08 19.49
C SER A 1128 -87.40 -2.36 20.96
N ILE A 1129 -86.54 -1.93 21.89
CA ILE A 1129 -86.82 -1.97 23.34
C ILE A 1129 -88.05 -1.13 23.68
N GLY A 1130 -88.16 0.08 23.12
CA GLY A 1130 -89.33 0.94 23.28
C GLY A 1130 -90.62 0.25 22.82
N LEU A 1131 -90.61 -0.40 21.66
CA LEU A 1131 -91.73 -1.16 21.12
C LEU A 1131 -92.09 -2.37 22.01
N MET A 1132 -91.10 -3.06 22.58
CA MET A 1132 -91.33 -4.20 23.47
C MET A 1132 -91.99 -3.78 24.79
N TYR A 1133 -91.60 -2.63 25.37
CA TYR A 1133 -92.30 -2.05 26.51
C TYR A 1133 -93.70 -1.56 26.16
N ARG A 1134 -93.88 -0.94 24.98
CA ARG A 1134 -95.19 -0.46 24.52
C ARG A 1134 -96.19 -1.60 24.35
N ASN A 1135 -95.73 -2.74 23.83
CA ASN A 1135 -96.59 -3.87 23.49
C ASN A 1135 -96.64 -4.96 24.58
N GLY A 1136 -95.83 -4.86 25.64
CA GLY A 1136 -95.74 -5.88 26.70
C GLY A 1136 -95.13 -7.21 26.23
N CYS A 1137 -94.18 -7.16 25.29
CA CYS A 1137 -93.54 -8.35 24.72
C CYS A 1137 -92.22 -8.64 25.44
N GLY A 1138 -92.13 -9.74 26.20
CA GLY A 1138 -90.92 -10.13 26.94
C GLY A 1138 -90.68 -9.36 28.25
N VAL A 1139 -91.44 -8.28 28.46
CA VAL A 1139 -91.50 -7.43 29.65
C VAL A 1139 -92.95 -7.02 29.93
N GLU A 1140 -93.26 -6.58 31.15
CA GLU A 1140 -94.58 -6.00 31.45
C GLU A 1140 -94.80 -4.71 30.66
N GLN A 1141 -96.02 -4.51 30.16
CA GLN A 1141 -96.37 -3.32 29.36
C GLN A 1141 -96.19 -2.04 30.19
N ASP A 1142 -95.39 -1.12 29.68
CA ASP A 1142 -95.03 0.13 30.36
C ASP A 1142 -94.83 1.25 29.33
N TYR A 1143 -95.87 2.04 29.11
CA TYR A 1143 -95.84 3.15 28.16
C TYR A 1143 -94.86 4.26 28.58
N THR A 1144 -94.61 4.47 29.87
CA THR A 1144 -93.67 5.50 30.33
C THR A 1144 -92.23 5.10 29.98
N LYS A 1145 -91.86 3.83 30.22
CA LYS A 1145 -90.55 3.32 29.79
C LYS A 1145 -90.40 3.25 28.28
N ALA A 1146 -91.47 2.91 27.56
CA ALA A 1146 -91.46 2.95 26.10
C ALA A 1146 -91.07 4.36 25.59
N MET A 1147 -91.71 5.41 26.15
CA MET A 1147 -91.40 6.80 25.82
C MET A 1147 -89.94 7.18 26.15
N GLU A 1148 -89.40 6.75 27.30
CA GLU A 1148 -87.99 7.00 27.66
C GLU A 1148 -87.01 6.41 26.64
N TRP A 1149 -87.27 5.18 26.17
CA TRP A 1149 -86.40 4.51 25.20
C TRP A 1149 -86.52 5.12 23.80
N PHE A 1150 -87.73 5.50 23.37
CA PHE A 1150 -87.89 6.22 22.11
C PHE A 1150 -87.21 7.59 22.15
N LEU A 1151 -87.27 8.32 23.26
CA LEU A 1151 -86.55 9.60 23.39
C LEU A 1151 -85.03 9.40 23.26
N LYS A 1152 -84.46 8.41 23.96
CA LYS A 1152 -83.03 8.04 23.83
C LYS A 1152 -82.63 7.67 22.41
N ALA A 1153 -83.51 7.00 21.66
CA ALA A 1153 -83.29 6.66 20.26
C ALA A 1153 -83.42 7.89 19.34
N SER A 1154 -84.35 8.79 19.64
CA SER A 1154 -84.59 10.03 18.89
C SER A 1154 -83.47 11.06 19.08
N ASP A 1155 -82.87 11.13 20.28
CA ASP A 1155 -81.68 11.96 20.55
C ASP A 1155 -80.49 11.51 19.70
N ALA A 1156 -80.47 10.23 19.31
CA ALA A 1156 -79.52 9.64 18.37
C ALA A 1156 -80.01 9.68 16.90
N GLY A 1157 -81.09 10.41 16.60
CA GLY A 1157 -81.58 10.65 15.24
C GLY A 1157 -82.50 9.58 14.64
N ASN A 1158 -82.95 8.57 15.40
CA ASN A 1158 -83.75 7.48 14.86
C ASN A 1158 -85.18 7.95 14.47
N SER A 1159 -85.49 7.97 13.17
CA SER A 1159 -86.75 8.49 12.64
C SER A 1159 -87.97 7.65 13.06
N ASN A 1160 -87.83 6.32 13.10
CA ASN A 1160 -88.89 5.42 13.56
C ASN A 1160 -89.20 5.63 15.06
N ALA A 1161 -88.19 5.94 15.89
CA ALA A 1161 -88.44 6.35 17.27
C ALA A 1161 -89.23 7.67 17.34
N MET A 1162 -88.88 8.66 16.51
CA MET A 1162 -89.61 9.94 16.42
C MET A 1162 -91.08 9.72 16.01
N LEU A 1163 -91.33 8.85 15.03
CA LEU A 1163 -92.66 8.42 14.62
C LEU A 1163 -93.44 7.82 15.79
N ASN A 1164 -92.85 6.85 16.50
CA ASN A 1164 -93.52 6.19 17.62
C ASN A 1164 -93.78 7.13 18.81
N ILE A 1165 -92.94 8.16 19.02
CA ILE A 1165 -93.24 9.23 19.98
C ILE A 1165 -94.48 10.02 19.55
N GLY A 1166 -94.56 10.37 18.25
CA GLY A 1166 -95.73 11.02 17.67
C GLY A 1166 -97.01 10.22 17.89
N VAL A 1167 -96.99 8.92 17.62
CA VAL A 1167 -98.11 7.99 17.85
C VAL A 1167 -98.51 7.98 19.33
N MET A 1168 -97.55 7.95 20.25
CA MET A 1168 -97.84 7.92 21.69
C MET A 1168 -98.49 9.22 22.20
N TYR A 1169 -98.12 10.38 21.64
CA TYR A 1169 -98.83 11.65 21.91
C TYR A 1169 -100.22 11.69 21.27
N CYS A 1170 -100.38 11.13 20.07
CA CYS A 1170 -101.66 11.03 19.38
C CYS A 1170 -102.66 10.16 20.15
N ASP A 1171 -102.21 9.04 20.70
CA ASP A 1171 -103.05 8.07 21.41
C ASP A 1171 -103.18 8.33 22.93
N GLY A 1172 -102.39 9.26 23.48
CA GLY A 1172 -102.32 9.51 24.93
C GLY A 1172 -101.71 8.32 25.72
N GLN A 1173 -100.75 7.62 25.14
CA GLN A 1173 -100.10 6.45 25.72
C GLN A 1173 -98.84 6.85 26.51
N GLY A 1174 -98.88 6.76 27.84
CA GLY A 1174 -97.74 7.10 28.71
C GLY A 1174 -97.48 8.60 28.88
N VAL A 1175 -98.23 9.43 28.14
CA VAL A 1175 -98.28 10.90 28.20
C VAL A 1175 -99.73 11.36 28.00
N GLU A 1176 -100.05 12.61 28.34
CA GLU A 1176 -101.37 13.20 28.02
C GLU A 1176 -101.52 13.34 26.50
N GLN A 1177 -102.72 13.04 25.98
CA GLN A 1177 -103.02 13.15 24.56
C GLN A 1177 -102.84 14.59 24.08
N ASP A 1178 -101.98 14.79 23.08
CA ASP A 1178 -101.61 16.10 22.56
C ASP A 1178 -101.31 16.02 21.05
N TYR A 1179 -102.33 16.31 20.25
CA TYR A 1179 -102.22 16.27 18.78
C TYR A 1179 -101.22 17.31 18.24
N THR A 1180 -100.98 18.42 18.93
CA THR A 1180 -100.00 19.43 18.48
C THR A 1180 -98.58 18.88 18.61
N LYS A 1181 -98.27 18.24 19.75
CA LYS A 1181 -96.98 17.57 19.94
C LYS A 1181 -96.81 16.35 19.05
N ALA A 1182 -97.87 15.59 18.79
CA ALA A 1182 -97.83 14.49 17.83
C ALA A 1182 -97.39 14.99 16.44
N MET A 1183 -97.99 16.09 15.97
CA MET A 1183 -97.63 16.74 14.71
C MET A 1183 -96.16 17.22 14.69
N GLU A 1184 -95.67 17.83 15.77
CA GLU A 1184 -94.24 18.24 15.87
C GLU A 1184 -93.28 17.05 15.69
N TRP A 1185 -93.57 15.91 16.32
CA TRP A 1185 -92.73 14.72 16.23
C TRP A 1185 -92.83 14.03 14.89
N TYR A 1186 -94.02 14.00 14.26
CA TYR A 1186 -94.14 13.51 12.89
C TYR A 1186 -93.39 14.38 11.89
N LEU A 1187 -93.37 15.71 12.06
CA LEU A 1187 -92.57 16.61 11.23
C LEU A 1187 -91.07 16.37 11.42
N LYS A 1188 -90.61 16.08 12.65
CA LYS A 1188 -89.22 15.67 12.90
C LYS A 1188 -88.89 14.34 12.24
N ALA A 1189 -89.79 13.36 12.35
CA ALA A 1189 -89.63 12.05 11.70
C ALA A 1189 -89.59 12.18 10.17
N THR A 1190 -90.42 13.03 9.59
CA THR A 1190 -90.42 13.37 8.16
C THR A 1190 -89.14 14.07 7.74
N GLY A 1191 -88.66 15.04 8.53
CA GLY A 1191 -87.37 15.70 8.33
C GLY A 1191 -86.18 14.74 8.42
N ALA A 1192 -86.37 13.61 9.12
CA ALA A 1192 -85.44 12.49 9.19
C ALA A 1192 -85.74 11.37 8.17
N GLY A 1193 -86.66 11.60 7.23
CA GLY A 1193 -86.94 10.72 6.08
C GLY A 1193 -87.96 9.60 6.29
N ASP A 1194 -88.77 9.62 7.35
CA ASP A 1194 -89.79 8.59 7.59
C ASP A 1194 -91.08 8.87 6.78
N SER A 1195 -91.36 8.02 5.78
CA SER A 1195 -92.54 8.17 4.91
C SER A 1195 -93.86 7.78 5.59
N GLN A 1196 -93.82 6.97 6.66
CA GLN A 1196 -95.03 6.66 7.42
C GLN A 1196 -95.47 7.90 8.24
N ALA A 1197 -94.51 8.70 8.71
CA ALA A 1197 -94.81 9.98 9.34
C ALA A 1197 -95.55 10.94 8.38
N GLU A 1198 -95.19 10.97 7.09
CA GLU A 1198 -95.90 11.76 6.08
C GLU A 1198 -97.36 11.31 5.90
N PHE A 1199 -97.60 9.99 5.94
CA PHE A 1199 -98.95 9.44 5.90
C PHE A 1199 -99.76 9.81 7.15
N ASP A 1200 -99.17 9.65 8.34
CA ASP A 1200 -99.81 9.94 9.62
C ASP A 1200 -100.12 11.45 9.76
N ILE A 1201 -99.26 12.33 9.24
CA ILE A 1201 -99.54 13.76 9.09
C ILE A 1201 -100.77 13.98 8.18
N GLY A 1202 -100.84 13.27 7.06
CA GLY A 1202 -101.97 13.31 6.13
C GLY A 1202 -103.30 12.89 6.78
N GLU A 1203 -103.29 11.84 7.61
CA GLU A 1203 -104.46 11.42 8.39
C GLU A 1203 -104.87 12.47 9.43
N MET A 1204 -103.91 13.05 10.16
CA MET A 1204 -104.21 14.13 11.12
C MET A 1204 -104.84 15.36 10.44
N TYR A 1205 -104.38 15.72 9.24
CA TYR A 1205 -105.00 16.77 8.44
C TYR A 1205 -106.42 16.41 8.00
N HIS A 1206 -106.66 15.15 7.61
CA HIS A 1206 -108.00 14.68 7.21
C HIS A 1206 -109.01 14.74 8.37
N GLU A 1207 -108.56 14.39 9.58
CA GLU A 1207 -109.40 14.35 10.78
C GLU A 1207 -109.52 15.69 11.51
N GLY A 1208 -108.79 16.72 11.08
CA GLY A 1208 -108.79 18.05 11.70
C GLY A 1208 -108.10 18.09 13.07
N GLN A 1209 -107.13 17.21 13.31
CA GLN A 1209 -106.41 17.07 14.57
C GLN A 1209 -105.05 17.78 14.52
N GLY A 1210 -104.72 18.56 15.55
CA GLY A 1210 -103.39 19.19 15.69
C GLY A 1210 -103.12 20.41 14.79
N VAL A 1211 -104.14 20.96 14.13
CA VAL A 1211 -104.05 22.16 13.27
C VAL A 1211 -105.25 23.09 13.50
N GLU A 1212 -105.06 24.42 13.40
CA GLU A 1212 -106.19 25.36 13.34
C GLU A 1212 -106.92 25.20 12.00
N GLN A 1213 -108.23 24.93 12.03
CA GLN A 1213 -109.06 24.91 10.82
C GLN A 1213 -109.24 26.35 10.30
N GLU A 1214 -108.58 26.67 9.18
CA GLU A 1214 -109.00 27.76 8.27
C GLU A 1214 -109.58 27.20 6.96
#